data_AF-A0A4Y7TB18-F1
#
_entry.id   AF-A0A4Y7TB18-F1
#
_cell.length_a   1.000
_cell.length_b   1.000
_cell.length_c   1.000
_cell.angle_alpha   90.00
_cell.angle_beta   90.00
_cell.angle_gamma   90.00
#
_symmetry.space_group_name_H-M   'P 1'
#
loop_
_entity.id
_entity.type
_entity.pdbx_description
1 polymer ?
#
loop_
_entity_poly.entity_id
_entity_poly.type
_entity_poly.pdbx_seq_one_letter_code
_entity_poly.pdbx_strand_id
1 'polypeptide(L)'
;MKLVTVSCPGCSAKVPRKYYLEHLQRSEQDACKVVLQSLDADLSSSDSDSEIQVSRKHRNMPHRPPPSTRAGPVNPPSDSPVQPVDEDVEMSLVVDAAGDHFGDYEDYMEDKQAGPNMDGQQHDPSEGDSYDSDNELPDYYLGSDELEVERPNAPSDPELSQELEDGEVAQEGCEPGPAPASLNQQPSRDTDYPSPYIISYGGSAGKPIRRDLPSDQQYEHSLPKAASSDYFPFSSRIDWDIARWAKLHSHLSASAVSNLLSIDGVVAKLGLSFKNSVELNKIIDTRIPQGRPVFQKSSFELEGEIFEIYHRDIGACIRSLFSDPEFAPYLKYAPEQHYTDESCSVRLYHDIHTGEWWSSTQKAVDRLKEGGTVIPIILSSDKTQLTLFRNKSAYPLYMTIGNIPKEIRRRPSYRAYVLLAYLPTSRLSHIPNKAARRRCLLNVYHSCLTKILSPLVETGKEGMEVVNGEGVAYRGHPIYACFIGDYPEQIQTTCTITGDCPGCPAPHDTLGEFNKDDANNAWRPLNRVLDALDAVDEDPIGYRDLAEELRVKPIIEPFWKELPLAHVYRSITPDVLHQLYQGVVKHLISWLKEACGASEIDARCRRLPPNHNIHHFVKGITSLSRVSGKEHAAMCQILLGLILEIRLPDGISNLPLLRAVRAILDFVFLAQYPVHTSHTLRLLEDALERFHSNKHVFVNLGIRDHFNIPKLHFASHYVRLIKLFGTTDNFNTEYTERLHIDLAKDAYEATNHKD
;
A
#
# COMPACT_ATOMS: atom_id res chain seq x y z
N MET A 1 18.77 -22.99 -31.28
CA MET A 1 19.43 -21.69 -31.52
C MET A 1 20.76 -21.64 -30.77
N LYS A 2 21.74 -20.83 -31.21
CA LYS A 2 23.11 -20.81 -30.65
C LYS A 2 23.09 -20.43 -29.17
N LEU A 3 23.53 -21.34 -28.29
CA LEU A 3 23.75 -21.06 -26.86
C LEU A 3 24.61 -19.80 -26.70
N VAL A 4 24.08 -18.78 -26.03
CA VAL A 4 24.85 -17.57 -25.69
C VAL A 4 25.93 -17.99 -24.69
N THR A 5 27.19 -17.92 -25.14
CA THR A 5 28.36 -18.26 -24.35
C THR A 5 29.01 -16.98 -23.84
N VAL A 6 29.39 -16.98 -22.56
CA VAL A 6 30.09 -15.88 -21.89
C VAL A 6 31.53 -16.33 -21.67
N SER A 7 32.48 -15.43 -21.87
CA SER A 7 33.88 -15.72 -21.56
C SER A 7 34.14 -15.41 -20.10
N CYS A 8 34.63 -16.39 -19.34
CA CYS A 8 35.05 -16.17 -17.97
C CYS A 8 36.25 -15.18 -17.92
N PRO A 9 36.18 -14.06 -17.19
CA PRO A 9 37.31 -13.14 -17.06
C PRO A 9 38.50 -13.77 -16.35
N GLY A 10 38.26 -14.74 -15.47
CA GLY A 10 39.31 -15.42 -14.71
C GLY A 10 40.13 -16.43 -15.53
N CYS A 11 39.47 -17.25 -16.36
CA CYS A 11 40.15 -18.33 -17.11
C CYS A 11 39.95 -18.29 -18.63
N SER A 12 39.23 -17.29 -19.16
CA SER A 12 38.88 -17.13 -20.57
C SER A 12 38.10 -18.30 -21.19
N ALA A 13 37.55 -19.21 -20.37
CA ALA A 13 36.71 -20.30 -20.87
C ALA A 13 35.39 -19.74 -21.37
N LYS A 14 34.96 -20.16 -22.57
CA LYS A 14 33.63 -19.86 -23.10
C LYS A 14 32.64 -20.85 -22.50
N VAL A 15 31.81 -20.37 -21.59
CA VAL A 15 30.85 -21.20 -20.88
C VAL A 15 29.44 -20.74 -21.27
N PRO A 16 28.50 -21.65 -21.56
CA PRO A 16 27.10 -21.27 -21.70
C PRO A 16 26.65 -20.49 -20.47
N ARG A 17 25.95 -19.36 -20.66
CA ARG A 17 25.60 -18.45 -19.55
C ARG A 17 24.97 -19.17 -18.35
N LYS A 18 24.11 -20.16 -18.60
CA LYS A 18 23.48 -21.00 -17.58
C LYS A 18 24.43 -21.78 -16.66
N TYR A 19 25.64 -22.10 -17.13
CA TYR A 19 26.64 -22.83 -16.35
C TYR A 19 27.77 -21.91 -15.86
N TYR A 20 27.64 -20.59 -16.02
CA TYR A 20 28.71 -19.68 -15.71
C TYR A 20 29.02 -19.63 -14.20
N LEU A 21 28.00 -19.60 -13.35
CA LEU A 21 28.16 -19.60 -11.90
C LEU A 21 28.71 -20.95 -11.39
N GLU A 22 28.17 -22.06 -11.90
CA GLU A 22 28.64 -23.41 -11.60
C GLU A 22 30.10 -23.61 -12.04
N HIS A 23 30.48 -23.02 -13.18
CA HIS A 23 31.86 -22.97 -13.65
C HIS A 23 32.77 -22.20 -12.67
N LEU A 24 32.36 -21.02 -12.21
CA LEU A 24 33.14 -20.23 -11.24
C LEU A 24 33.29 -20.97 -9.90
N GLN A 25 32.23 -21.60 -9.42
CA GLN A 25 32.22 -22.38 -8.16
C GLN A 25 33.09 -23.64 -8.23
N ARG A 26 33.17 -24.29 -9.40
CA ARG A 26 33.98 -25.50 -9.61
C ARG A 26 35.38 -25.22 -10.15
N SER A 27 35.71 -23.99 -10.50
CA SER A 27 37.01 -23.64 -11.07
C SER A 27 38.09 -23.67 -10.00
N GLU A 28 39.15 -24.46 -10.23
CA GLU A 28 40.32 -24.49 -9.35
C GLU A 28 41.21 -23.25 -9.52
N GLN A 29 41.00 -22.44 -10.58
CA GLN A 29 41.80 -21.25 -10.84
C GLN A 29 41.46 -20.11 -9.89
N ASP A 30 42.47 -19.58 -9.20
CA ASP A 30 42.29 -18.51 -8.22
C ASP A 30 41.71 -17.23 -8.83
N ALA A 31 42.02 -16.92 -10.10
CA ALA A 31 41.40 -15.81 -10.82
C ALA A 31 39.89 -15.97 -11.03
N CYS A 32 39.37 -17.20 -11.16
CA CYS A 32 37.92 -17.45 -11.21
C CYS A 32 37.27 -17.31 -9.83
N LYS A 33 37.98 -17.72 -8.77
CA LYS A 33 37.51 -17.54 -7.39
C LYS A 33 37.44 -16.06 -7.01
N VAL A 34 38.37 -15.23 -7.49
CA VAL A 34 38.31 -13.76 -7.32
C VAL A 34 37.08 -13.18 -8.05
N VAL A 35 36.77 -13.65 -9.26
CA VAL A 35 35.55 -13.24 -9.96
C VAL A 35 34.29 -13.67 -9.17
N LEU A 36 34.26 -14.89 -8.62
CA LEU A 36 33.18 -15.35 -7.76
C LEU A 36 33.02 -14.48 -6.50
N GLN A 37 34.14 -14.16 -5.84
CA GLN A 37 34.15 -13.29 -4.66
C GLN A 37 33.72 -11.85 -4.97
N SER A 38 34.04 -11.31 -6.14
CA SER A 38 33.55 -9.99 -6.55
C SER A 38 32.05 -9.98 -6.82
N LEU A 39 31.49 -11.07 -7.34
CA LEU A 39 30.05 -11.23 -7.52
C LEU A 39 29.31 -11.32 -6.18
N ASP A 40 29.94 -11.90 -5.15
CA ASP A 40 29.39 -11.96 -3.80
C ASP A 40 29.56 -10.63 -3.02
N ALA A 41 30.66 -9.91 -3.23
CA ALA A 41 30.97 -8.64 -2.54
C ALA A 41 30.13 -7.44 -2.98
N ASP A 42 29.62 -7.45 -4.23
CA ASP A 42 28.71 -6.43 -4.75
C ASP A 42 27.33 -6.45 -4.07
N LEU A 43 27.04 -7.44 -3.22
CA LEU A 43 25.79 -7.58 -2.47
C LEU A 43 25.92 -7.38 -0.95
N SER A 44 27.13 -7.22 -0.40
CA SER A 44 27.33 -7.24 1.06
C SER A 44 28.26 -6.17 1.66
N SER A 45 28.63 -5.10 0.94
CA SER A 45 29.57 -4.09 1.47
C SER A 45 28.97 -2.70 1.69
N SER A 46 28.43 -2.50 2.90
CA SER A 46 28.61 -1.26 3.66
C SER A 46 28.71 -1.62 5.15
N ASP A 47 29.93 -1.96 5.58
CA ASP A 47 30.57 -1.54 6.84
C ASP A 47 31.66 -2.54 7.24
N SER A 48 32.89 -2.04 7.31
CA SER A 48 34.04 -2.71 7.91
C SER A 48 34.37 -2.04 9.24
N ASP A 49 34.39 -2.84 10.32
CA ASP A 49 35.55 -3.05 11.21
C ASP A 49 35.12 -3.37 12.65
N SER A 50 35.30 -4.63 13.05
CA SER A 50 35.81 -4.98 14.39
C SER A 50 36.33 -6.42 14.39
N GLU A 51 37.63 -6.57 14.67
CA GLU A 51 38.35 -7.83 14.86
C GLU A 51 37.75 -8.67 16.00
N ILE A 52 37.43 -9.96 15.74
CA ILE A 52 37.41 -11.00 16.79
C ILE A 52 37.95 -12.32 16.20
N GLN A 53 39.05 -12.81 16.78
CA GLN A 53 39.64 -14.13 16.55
C GLN A 53 38.74 -15.25 17.09
N VAL A 54 38.44 -16.29 16.29
CA VAL A 54 37.98 -17.59 16.84
C VAL A 54 38.61 -18.79 16.11
N SER A 55 39.03 -19.73 16.95
CA SER A 55 39.85 -20.93 16.76
C SER A 55 39.26 -22.01 15.83
N ARG A 56 40.15 -22.67 15.07
CA ARG A 56 39.91 -23.89 14.27
C ARG A 56 39.59 -25.10 15.16
N LYS A 57 38.51 -25.83 14.85
CA LYS A 57 38.37 -27.26 15.19
C LYS A 57 37.80 -28.05 14.01
N HIS A 58 38.60 -29.01 13.53
CA HIS A 58 38.26 -30.05 12.56
C HIS A 58 37.12 -30.96 13.05
N ARG A 59 36.26 -31.42 12.13
CA ARG A 59 35.65 -32.77 12.19
C ARG A 59 35.25 -33.29 10.81
N ASN A 60 35.35 -34.61 10.70
CA ASN A 60 35.47 -35.44 9.50
C ASN A 60 34.16 -35.68 8.72
N MET A 61 34.31 -35.88 7.40
CA MET A 61 33.34 -36.52 6.49
C MET A 61 33.54 -38.05 6.45
N PRO A 62 32.49 -38.84 6.11
CA PRO A 62 32.67 -40.17 5.53
C PRO A 62 32.17 -40.26 4.06
N HIS A 63 32.99 -40.93 3.24
CA HIS A 63 32.77 -41.30 1.83
C HIS A 63 31.88 -42.54 1.63
N ARG A 64 31.18 -42.63 0.47
CA ARG A 64 31.03 -43.87 -0.35
C ARG A 64 30.45 -43.61 -1.78
N PRO A 65 30.43 -44.57 -2.75
CA PRO A 65 31.26 -44.59 -3.96
C PRO A 65 30.46 -44.63 -5.32
N PRO A 66 31.10 -44.74 -6.52
CA PRO A 66 30.51 -44.40 -7.85
C PRO A 66 29.90 -45.61 -8.64
N PRO A 67 29.27 -45.37 -9.82
CA PRO A 67 28.30 -46.30 -10.42
C PRO A 67 28.86 -47.26 -11.48
N SER A 68 28.10 -48.34 -11.76
CA SER A 68 28.42 -49.39 -12.75
C SER A 68 27.61 -49.23 -14.04
N THR A 69 28.30 -49.58 -15.14
CA THR A 69 27.92 -49.61 -16.56
C THR A 69 27.02 -50.79 -16.93
N ARG A 70 26.20 -50.68 -18.00
CA ARG A 70 26.31 -51.41 -19.30
C ARG A 70 25.06 -51.23 -20.19
N ALA A 71 25.28 -51.20 -21.52
CA ALA A 71 24.30 -50.94 -22.58
C ALA A 71 24.05 -52.13 -23.52
N GLY A 72 22.94 -52.05 -24.28
CA GLY A 72 22.75 -52.56 -25.67
C GLY A 72 21.75 -53.71 -25.87
N PRO A 73 21.33 -54.05 -27.12
CA PRO A 73 21.37 -53.28 -28.40
C PRO A 73 20.19 -53.54 -29.42
N VAL A 74 20.29 -52.94 -30.63
CA VAL A 74 19.94 -53.45 -32.01
C VAL A 74 18.79 -52.77 -32.84
N ASN A 75 19.16 -51.76 -33.68
CA ASN A 75 19.26 -51.67 -35.17
C ASN A 75 18.07 -51.82 -36.22
N PRO A 76 18.21 -51.28 -37.48
CA PRO A 76 17.24 -50.45 -38.27
C PRO A 76 16.80 -51.08 -39.65
N PRO A 77 16.26 -50.42 -40.74
CA PRO A 77 16.87 -49.32 -41.58
C PRO A 77 15.95 -48.30 -42.37
N SER A 78 16.58 -47.24 -42.94
CA SER A 78 16.40 -46.48 -44.23
C SER A 78 15.03 -45.99 -44.76
N ASP A 79 14.86 -44.70 -45.12
CA ASP A 79 15.13 -44.06 -46.44
C ASP A 79 14.76 -42.54 -46.45
N SER A 80 15.32 -41.75 -47.38
CA SER A 80 15.14 -40.27 -47.56
C SER A 80 14.10 -39.94 -48.67
N PRO A 81 13.90 -38.67 -49.14
CA PRO A 81 13.62 -37.35 -48.52
C PRO A 81 12.30 -36.72 -49.06
N VAL A 82 11.79 -35.59 -48.51
CA VAL A 82 11.00 -34.52 -49.22
C VAL A 82 10.64 -33.38 -48.24
N GLN A 83 10.76 -32.12 -48.68
CA GLN A 83 10.37 -30.89 -47.94
C GLN A 83 8.91 -30.45 -48.27
N PRO A 84 8.43 -29.29 -47.76
CA PRO A 84 7.57 -29.11 -46.59
C PRO A 84 6.11 -28.84 -46.98
N VAL A 85 5.17 -29.00 -46.04
CA VAL A 85 3.83 -28.42 -46.16
C VAL A 85 3.42 -27.89 -44.79
N ASP A 86 2.95 -26.64 -44.79
CA ASP A 86 2.47 -25.90 -43.63
C ASP A 86 1.32 -26.66 -42.94
N GLU A 87 1.49 -26.92 -41.65
CA GLU A 87 0.37 -27.20 -40.74
C GLU A 87 0.52 -26.30 -39.52
N ASP A 88 -0.48 -25.44 -39.33
CA ASP A 88 -0.70 -24.60 -38.16
C ASP A 88 -0.70 -25.48 -36.90
N VAL A 89 0.38 -25.41 -36.11
CA VAL A 89 0.39 -26.00 -34.77
C VAL A 89 -0.30 -25.02 -33.83
N GLU A 90 -1.61 -25.19 -33.69
CA GLU A 90 -2.38 -24.71 -32.56
C GLU A 90 -1.84 -25.38 -31.29
N MET A 91 -0.93 -24.69 -30.60
CA MET A 91 -0.25 -25.22 -29.42
C MET A 91 -1.18 -25.07 -28.22
N SER A 92 -2.22 -25.92 -28.13
CA SER A 92 -3.08 -26.01 -26.96
C SER A 92 -2.27 -26.63 -25.81
N LEU A 93 -1.72 -25.78 -24.93
CA LEU A 93 -1.17 -26.21 -23.65
C LEU A 93 -2.29 -26.76 -22.77
N VAL A 94 -2.43 -28.09 -22.72
CA VAL A 94 -3.21 -28.74 -21.67
C VAL A 94 -2.41 -28.66 -20.38
N VAL A 95 -2.75 -27.68 -19.54
CA VAL A 95 -2.10 -27.45 -18.24
C VAL A 95 -2.82 -28.26 -17.17
N ASP A 96 -2.07 -29.08 -16.44
CA ASP A 96 -2.54 -29.85 -15.29
C ASP A 96 -3.09 -28.92 -14.18
N ALA A 97 -4.32 -29.17 -13.77
CA ALA A 97 -5.06 -28.39 -12.78
C ALA A 97 -4.74 -28.76 -11.33
N ALA A 98 -3.87 -29.75 -11.09
CA ALA A 98 -3.60 -30.28 -9.74
C ALA A 98 -2.70 -29.39 -8.87
N GLY A 99 -1.88 -28.51 -9.45
CA GLY A 99 -0.78 -27.81 -8.76
C GLY A 99 -1.11 -26.50 -8.01
N ASP A 100 -2.37 -26.19 -7.72
CA ASP A 100 -2.76 -24.92 -7.07
C ASP A 100 -3.78 -25.15 -5.93
N HIS A 101 -3.37 -26.04 -5.02
CA HIS A 101 -4.00 -26.28 -3.71
C HIS A 101 -3.65 -25.17 -2.69
N PHE A 102 -3.55 -23.91 -3.13
CA PHE A 102 -3.27 -22.81 -2.22
C PHE A 102 -4.61 -22.17 -1.83
N GLY A 103 -4.95 -22.28 -0.54
CA GLY A 103 -6.23 -21.89 0.04
C GLY A 103 -6.55 -20.41 -0.10
N ASP A 104 -7.76 -20.04 0.31
CA ASP A 104 -8.16 -18.66 0.54
C ASP A 104 -7.49 -18.10 1.80
N TYR A 105 -7.45 -16.77 1.96
CA TYR A 105 -6.92 -16.12 3.16
C TYR A 105 -7.60 -16.64 4.44
N GLU A 106 -8.91 -16.84 4.38
CA GLU A 106 -9.70 -17.38 5.50
C GLU A 106 -9.34 -18.83 5.84
N ASP A 107 -8.91 -19.64 4.87
CA ASP A 107 -8.48 -21.04 5.10
C ASP A 107 -7.25 -21.11 6.03
N TYR A 108 -6.49 -20.01 6.17
CA TYR A 108 -5.32 -19.90 7.03
C TYR A 108 -5.59 -19.10 8.32
N MET A 109 -6.79 -18.52 8.48
CA MET A 109 -7.18 -17.72 9.65
C MET A 109 -8.09 -18.51 10.60
N GLU A 110 -8.82 -19.52 10.12
CA GLU A 110 -9.65 -20.40 10.95
C GLU A 110 -8.87 -21.57 11.58
N ASP A 111 -8.25 -21.33 12.74
CA ASP A 111 -8.04 -22.44 13.68
C ASP A 111 -9.41 -22.84 14.24
N LYS A 112 -9.86 -24.05 13.89
CA LYS A 112 -11.14 -24.63 14.31
C LYS A 112 -11.49 -24.30 15.76
N GLN A 113 -12.56 -23.54 15.94
CA GLN A 113 -13.22 -23.35 17.23
C GLN A 113 -13.70 -24.70 17.77
N ALA A 114 -12.91 -25.35 18.61
CA ALA A 114 -13.32 -26.53 19.35
C ALA A 114 -14.03 -26.11 20.65
N GLY A 115 -15.33 -25.80 20.55
CA GLY A 115 -16.25 -25.76 21.69
C GLY A 115 -17.15 -27.00 21.70
N PRO A 116 -17.55 -27.55 22.86
CA PRO A 116 -18.27 -28.82 22.91
C PRO A 116 -19.71 -28.67 22.41
N ASN A 117 -20.12 -29.59 21.54
CA ASN A 117 -21.48 -29.77 21.04
C ASN A 117 -22.52 -29.75 22.17
N MET A 118 -23.55 -28.93 22.02
CA MET A 118 -24.88 -29.19 22.58
C MET A 118 -25.94 -29.03 21.49
N ASP A 119 -26.64 -30.13 21.29
CA ASP A 119 -27.94 -30.35 20.68
C ASP A 119 -28.12 -30.15 19.17
N GLY A 120 -28.38 -31.30 18.52
CA GLY A 120 -28.59 -31.42 17.09
C GLY A 120 -29.98 -31.03 16.63
N GLN A 121 -30.02 -30.49 15.42
CA GLN A 121 -31.11 -30.62 14.47
C GLN A 121 -30.53 -30.69 13.05
N GLN A 122 -31.16 -31.53 12.23
CA GLN A 122 -30.68 -32.04 10.95
C GLN A 122 -30.48 -30.92 9.91
N HIS A 123 -29.32 -30.92 9.26
CA HIS A 123 -29.01 -30.10 8.09
C HIS A 123 -29.67 -30.66 6.82
N ASP A 124 -30.37 -29.80 6.08
CA ASP A 124 -30.74 -29.96 4.67
C ASP A 124 -29.74 -29.14 3.83
N PRO A 125 -29.09 -29.68 2.77
CA PRO A 125 -28.06 -28.97 2.02
C PRO A 125 -28.66 -28.27 0.80
N SER A 126 -28.99 -27.00 0.95
CA SER A 126 -29.41 -26.14 -0.17
C SER A 126 -29.17 -24.67 0.19
N GLU A 127 -28.35 -24.00 -0.63
CA GLU A 127 -28.13 -22.54 -0.74
C GLU A 127 -26.98 -21.91 0.08
N GLY A 128 -26.06 -21.27 -0.66
CA GLY A 128 -25.51 -19.96 -0.26
C GLY A 128 -24.00 -19.86 0.01
N ASP A 129 -23.13 -20.17 -0.95
CA ASP A 129 -21.70 -19.78 -0.84
C ASP A 129 -21.56 -18.26 -1.08
N SER A 130 -21.59 -17.48 0.00
CA SER A 130 -21.25 -16.06 0.02
C SER A 130 -19.73 -15.87 0.04
N TYR A 131 -19.22 -15.05 -0.87
CA TYR A 131 -17.86 -14.52 -0.83
C TYR A 131 -17.82 -13.38 0.20
N ASP A 132 -17.53 -13.70 1.46
CA ASP A 132 -17.12 -12.70 2.45
C ASP A 132 -15.60 -12.61 2.42
N SER A 133 -15.13 -11.60 1.69
CA SER A 133 -13.87 -10.94 2.01
C SER A 133 -14.31 -9.69 2.74
N ASP A 134 -14.02 -9.63 4.04
CA ASP A 134 -14.36 -8.54 4.97
C ASP A 134 -13.86 -7.20 4.41
N ASN A 135 -14.68 -6.60 3.56
CA ASN A 135 -14.53 -5.24 3.07
C ASN A 135 -15.29 -4.35 4.05
N GLU A 136 -14.55 -3.81 5.01
CA GLU A 136 -15.08 -2.97 6.07
C GLU A 136 -15.70 -1.69 5.47
N LEU A 137 -17.02 -1.54 5.62
CA LEU A 137 -17.72 -0.28 5.42
C LEU A 137 -17.79 0.46 6.77
N PRO A 138 -17.28 1.71 6.87
CA PRO A 138 -17.67 2.60 7.95
C PRO A 138 -19.12 3.07 7.70
N ASP A 139 -20.01 2.83 8.66
CA ASP A 139 -21.34 3.44 8.63
C ASP A 139 -21.22 4.96 8.81
N TYR A 140 -21.91 5.69 7.92
CA TYR A 140 -21.99 7.14 7.89
C TYR A 140 -22.74 7.70 9.10
N TYR A 141 -22.08 8.56 9.89
CA TYR A 141 -22.76 9.64 10.61
C TYR A 141 -22.61 10.93 9.78
N LEU A 142 -23.70 11.37 9.17
CA LEU A 142 -23.85 12.74 8.69
C LEU A 142 -23.88 13.65 9.92
N GLY A 143 -22.88 14.53 10.05
CA GLY A 143 -22.80 15.45 11.17
C GLY A 143 -21.46 16.18 11.24
N SER A 144 -21.10 16.91 10.19
CA SER A 144 -20.21 18.06 10.34
C SER A 144 -21.07 19.25 10.76
N ASP A 145 -21.38 19.34 12.04
CA ASP A 145 -21.77 20.61 12.66
C ASP A 145 -20.98 20.74 13.96
N GLU A 146 -20.48 21.95 14.18
CA GLU A 146 -19.89 22.39 15.43
C GLU A 146 -20.88 22.08 16.56
N LEU A 147 -20.61 21.06 17.36
CA LEU A 147 -21.45 20.72 18.50
C LEU A 147 -21.08 21.64 19.67
N GLU A 148 -21.71 22.82 19.70
CA GLU A 148 -22.12 23.42 20.96
C GLU A 148 -23.03 22.41 21.67
N VAL A 149 -22.55 21.88 22.80
CA VAL A 149 -23.29 20.91 23.61
C VAL A 149 -24.39 21.64 24.38
N GLU A 150 -25.65 21.44 23.98
CA GLU A 150 -26.79 21.70 24.86
C GLU A 150 -26.69 20.78 26.10
N ARG A 151 -26.72 21.40 27.28
CA ARG A 151 -26.66 20.72 28.58
C ARG A 151 -27.96 19.96 28.86
N PRO A 152 -27.91 18.74 29.43
CA PRO A 152 -29.09 18.13 30.03
C PRO A 152 -29.50 18.90 31.30
N ASN A 153 -30.78 19.23 31.40
CA ASN A 153 -31.40 19.83 32.59
C ASN A 153 -31.18 18.95 33.83
N ALA A 154 -30.70 19.57 34.91
CA ALA A 154 -30.68 18.97 36.24
C ALA A 154 -32.11 18.74 36.74
N PRO A 155 -32.36 17.69 37.55
CA PRO A 155 -33.68 17.46 38.13
C PRO A 155 -34.04 18.61 39.10
N SER A 156 -35.23 19.15 38.92
CA SER A 156 -35.81 20.21 39.73
C SER A 156 -36.08 19.72 41.16
N ASP A 157 -35.45 20.38 42.13
CA ASP A 157 -35.76 20.29 43.54
C ASP A 157 -36.92 21.27 43.84
N PRO A 158 -38.08 20.83 44.36
CA PRO A 158 -39.24 21.70 44.54
C PRO A 158 -39.28 22.22 45.98
N GLU A 159 -38.48 23.22 46.33
CA GLU A 159 -38.67 23.98 47.56
C GLU A 159 -37.88 25.31 47.56
N LEU A 160 -38.51 26.39 47.08
CA LEU A 160 -38.64 27.67 47.79
C LEU A 160 -39.19 28.75 46.85
N SER A 161 -40.42 29.16 47.15
CA SER A 161 -41.06 30.40 46.74
C SER A 161 -40.35 31.65 47.31
N GLN A 162 -40.19 32.71 46.51
CA GLN A 162 -40.69 34.09 46.76
C GLN A 162 -39.94 35.17 45.95
N GLU A 163 -40.74 35.90 45.15
CA GLU A 163 -40.78 37.36 44.92
C GLU A 163 -39.60 38.18 44.35
N LEU A 164 -40.02 39.21 43.58
CA LEU A 164 -39.35 40.46 43.14
C LEU A 164 -38.59 40.38 41.80
N GLU A 165 -38.66 41.34 40.87
CA GLU A 165 -39.57 42.45 40.52
C GLU A 165 -39.05 42.94 39.15
N ASP A 166 -39.93 43.54 38.35
CA ASP A 166 -39.64 44.12 37.04
C ASP A 166 -38.56 45.22 37.03
N GLY A 167 -37.80 45.30 35.94
CA GLY A 167 -36.88 46.41 35.66
C GLY A 167 -36.48 46.49 34.19
N GLU A 168 -37.24 47.27 33.40
CA GLU A 168 -36.88 47.74 32.05
C GLU A 168 -35.64 48.62 32.07
N VAL A 169 -34.62 48.41 31.21
CA VAL A 169 -33.83 49.50 30.57
C VAL A 169 -33.17 49.05 29.24
N ALA A 170 -33.58 49.75 28.16
CA ALA A 170 -32.89 50.21 26.95
C ALA A 170 -32.11 49.27 26.00
N GLN A 171 -32.52 49.32 24.73
CA GLN A 171 -31.74 49.03 23.53
C GLN A 171 -30.62 50.07 23.34
N GLU A 172 -29.38 49.62 23.23
CA GLU A 172 -28.31 50.34 22.53
C GLU A 172 -27.82 49.49 21.35
N GLY A 173 -27.71 50.13 20.19
CA GLY A 173 -27.39 49.48 18.91
C GLY A 173 -25.94 49.01 18.85
N CYS A 174 -25.75 47.80 18.31
CA CYS A 174 -24.42 47.28 17.98
C CYS A 174 -24.16 47.50 16.48
N GLU A 175 -23.12 48.28 16.18
CA GLU A 175 -22.55 48.40 14.84
C GLU A 175 -22.03 47.03 14.33
N PRO A 176 -22.03 46.79 13.02
CA PRO A 176 -21.43 45.59 12.44
C PRO A 176 -19.91 45.61 12.66
N GLY A 177 -19.42 44.60 13.40
CA GLY A 177 -18.00 44.40 13.67
C GLY A 177 -17.16 44.22 12.39
N PRO A 178 -15.83 44.43 12.47
CA PRO A 178 -14.96 44.47 11.31
C PRO A 178 -14.86 43.09 10.62
N ALA A 179 -14.74 43.13 9.29
CA ALA A 179 -14.57 41.97 8.41
C ALA A 179 -13.40 41.05 8.86
N PRO A 180 -13.49 39.73 8.61
CA PRO A 180 -12.48 38.78 9.05
C PRO A 180 -11.12 39.11 8.43
N ALA A 181 -10.12 39.30 9.29
CA ALA A 181 -8.75 39.56 8.93
C ALA A 181 -8.14 38.36 8.17
N SER A 182 -7.29 38.66 7.18
CA SER A 182 -6.42 37.72 6.47
C SER A 182 -5.89 36.59 7.35
N LEU A 183 -6.07 35.35 6.88
CA LEU A 183 -5.44 34.12 7.37
C LEU A 183 -3.92 34.09 7.12
N ASN A 184 -3.18 35.10 7.59
CA ASN A 184 -1.72 35.14 7.57
C ASN A 184 -1.10 35.15 8.97
N GLN A 185 -1.85 34.75 10.00
CA GLN A 185 -1.28 34.44 11.30
C GLN A 185 -1.47 32.95 11.56
N GLN A 186 -0.51 32.17 11.07
CA GLN A 186 -0.21 30.89 11.70
C GLN A 186 0.00 31.16 13.20
N PRO A 187 -0.51 30.31 14.11
CA PRO A 187 -0.10 30.41 15.50
C PRO A 187 1.41 30.24 15.51
N SER A 188 2.14 31.26 15.96
CA SER A 188 3.55 31.16 16.29
C SER A 188 3.68 30.17 17.45
N ARG A 189 3.69 28.88 17.13
CA ARG A 189 4.33 27.89 17.99
C ARG A 189 5.82 28.06 17.74
N ASP A 190 6.45 28.91 18.53
CA ASP A 190 7.85 28.70 18.93
C ASP A 190 7.92 27.29 19.50
N THR A 191 8.19 26.31 18.65
CA THR A 191 8.63 25.01 19.11
C THR A 191 10.14 25.03 19.10
N ASP A 192 10.75 24.99 20.28
CA ASP A 192 12.17 24.74 20.56
C ASP A 192 12.67 23.36 20.02
N TYR A 193 12.12 22.86 18.91
CA TYR A 193 12.69 21.68 18.26
C TYR A 193 13.87 22.13 17.41
N PRO A 194 15.09 21.64 17.70
CA PRO A 194 16.24 21.94 16.86
C PRO A 194 15.94 21.45 15.44
N SER A 195 16.18 22.32 14.46
CA SER A 195 16.10 21.92 13.06
C SER A 195 17.12 20.80 12.81
N PRO A 196 16.76 19.77 12.01
CA PRO A 196 17.68 18.68 11.74
C PRO A 196 18.91 19.21 10.99
N TYR A 197 20.07 18.61 11.27
CA TYR A 197 21.25 18.81 10.45
C TYR A 197 21.11 17.97 9.17
N ILE A 198 21.13 18.64 8.01
CA ILE A 198 20.85 18.02 6.71
C ILE A 198 22.13 17.88 5.91
N ILE A 199 22.50 16.64 5.59
CA ILE A 199 23.51 16.34 4.57
C ILE A 199 22.80 16.19 3.23
N SER A 200 23.08 17.13 2.32
CA SER A 200 22.58 17.09 0.95
C SER A 200 23.29 16.03 0.12
N TYR A 201 22.61 15.47 -0.87
CA TYR A 201 23.22 14.55 -1.83
C TYR A 201 24.26 15.27 -2.71
N GLY A 202 25.50 14.80 -2.71
CA GLY A 202 26.59 15.42 -3.47
C GLY A 202 26.58 15.18 -4.98
N GLY A 203 25.59 14.46 -5.51
CA GLY A 203 25.46 14.16 -6.94
C GLY A 203 24.75 15.24 -7.74
N SER A 204 24.29 14.88 -8.94
CA SER A 204 23.66 15.78 -9.91
C SER A 204 22.13 15.74 -9.90
N ALA A 205 21.54 15.02 -8.95
CA ALA A 205 20.10 15.02 -8.69
C ALA A 205 19.58 16.46 -8.45
N GLY A 206 18.42 16.77 -8.99
CA GLY A 206 17.83 18.12 -8.92
C GLY A 206 18.50 19.19 -9.76
N LYS A 207 19.44 18.85 -10.66
CA LYS A 207 19.98 19.85 -11.61
C LYS A 207 18.94 20.21 -12.69
N PRO A 208 18.64 21.50 -12.89
CA PRO A 208 17.69 21.93 -13.91
C PRO A 208 18.27 21.75 -15.32
N ILE A 209 17.44 21.36 -16.27
CA ILE A 209 17.76 21.28 -17.70
C ILE A 209 17.53 22.65 -18.36
N ARG A 210 16.36 23.24 -18.11
CA ARG A 210 15.95 24.56 -18.62
C ARG A 210 14.99 25.23 -17.64
N ARG A 211 14.76 26.51 -17.84
CA ARG A 211 13.75 27.29 -17.14
C ARG A 211 12.85 27.97 -18.15
N ASP A 212 11.58 27.68 -18.05
CA ASP A 212 10.49 28.27 -18.81
C ASP A 212 9.68 29.20 -17.88
N LEU A 213 8.55 29.73 -18.36
CA LEU A 213 7.64 30.49 -17.52
C LEU A 213 6.96 29.58 -16.49
N PRO A 214 6.64 30.07 -15.28
CA PRO A 214 5.79 29.39 -14.31
C PRO A 214 4.46 28.89 -14.90
N SER A 215 3.92 27.76 -14.39
CA SER A 215 2.72 27.11 -14.93
C SER A 215 1.49 28.01 -14.92
N ASP A 216 1.34 28.86 -13.91
CA ASP A 216 0.29 29.87 -13.78
C ASP A 216 0.39 30.94 -14.87
N GLN A 217 1.60 31.44 -15.14
CA GLN A 217 1.85 32.40 -16.22
C GLN A 217 1.65 31.77 -17.59
N GLN A 218 2.09 30.52 -17.79
CA GLN A 218 1.82 29.77 -19.02
C GLN A 218 0.30 29.62 -19.26
N TYR A 219 -0.45 29.32 -18.18
CA TYR A 219 -1.89 29.25 -18.25
C TYR A 219 -2.51 30.60 -18.60
N GLU A 220 -2.11 31.69 -17.94
CA GLU A 220 -2.56 33.04 -18.24
C GLU A 220 -2.30 33.42 -19.71
N HIS A 221 -1.12 33.08 -20.25
CA HIS A 221 -0.80 33.29 -21.66
C HIS A 221 -1.62 32.43 -22.63
N SER A 222 -2.10 31.26 -22.19
CA SER A 222 -2.98 30.39 -22.98
C SER A 222 -4.42 30.90 -23.05
N LEU A 223 -4.81 31.76 -22.10
CA LEU A 223 -6.15 32.32 -22.07
C LEU A 223 -6.37 33.32 -23.21
N PRO A 224 -7.57 33.37 -23.81
CA PRO A 224 -7.90 34.40 -24.78
C PRO A 224 -7.71 35.79 -24.14
N LYS A 225 -7.21 36.78 -24.89
CA LYS A 225 -7.02 38.17 -24.38
C LYS A 225 -8.28 38.83 -23.79
N ALA A 226 -9.46 38.26 -24.03
CA ALA A 226 -10.75 38.68 -23.47
C ALA A 226 -11.10 38.02 -22.11
N ALA A 227 -10.26 37.12 -21.59
CA ALA A 227 -10.43 36.43 -20.32
C ALA A 227 -9.91 37.27 -19.13
N SER A 228 -10.43 38.49 -18.98
CA SER A 228 -9.99 39.42 -17.91
C SER A 228 -10.67 39.18 -16.55
N SER A 229 -11.45 38.11 -16.41
CA SER A 229 -12.23 37.79 -15.21
C SER A 229 -11.60 36.62 -14.49
N ASP A 230 -11.42 36.74 -13.17
CA ASP A 230 -10.96 35.67 -12.29
C ASP A 230 -11.83 34.40 -12.37
N TYR A 231 -13.05 34.52 -12.91
CA TYR A 231 -14.02 33.42 -13.05
C TYR A 231 -14.06 32.81 -14.45
N PHE A 232 -13.21 33.24 -15.40
CA PHE A 232 -13.16 32.64 -16.73
C PHE A 232 -12.95 31.11 -16.62
N PRO A 233 -13.69 30.26 -17.37
CA PRO A 233 -14.52 30.55 -18.55
C PRO A 233 -15.95 31.03 -18.27
N PHE A 234 -16.33 31.16 -17.01
CA PHE A 234 -17.64 31.67 -16.61
C PHE A 234 -17.66 33.20 -16.70
N SER A 235 -18.84 33.71 -17.02
CA SER A 235 -19.06 35.13 -17.32
C SER A 235 -19.04 36.03 -16.08
N SER A 236 -19.31 35.46 -14.89
CA SER A 236 -19.37 36.18 -13.63
C SER A 236 -19.13 35.26 -12.43
N ARG A 237 -18.97 35.85 -11.23
CA ARG A 237 -18.93 35.10 -9.98
C ARG A 237 -20.19 34.25 -9.75
N ILE A 238 -21.37 34.79 -10.02
CA ILE A 238 -22.65 34.07 -9.86
C ILE A 238 -22.71 32.87 -10.81
N ASP A 239 -22.28 33.06 -12.05
CA ASP A 239 -22.22 32.00 -13.07
C ASP A 239 -21.30 30.84 -12.60
N TRP A 240 -20.14 31.17 -12.02
CA TRP A 240 -19.24 30.18 -11.42
C TRP A 240 -19.79 29.54 -10.14
N ASP A 241 -20.38 30.33 -9.22
CA ASP A 241 -20.90 29.81 -7.94
C ASP A 241 -22.04 28.82 -8.18
N ILE A 242 -22.92 29.08 -9.16
CA ILE A 242 -23.99 28.14 -9.56
C ILE A 242 -23.40 26.89 -10.24
N ALA A 243 -22.40 27.04 -11.12
CA ALA A 243 -21.70 25.91 -11.74
C ALA A 243 -21.01 25.03 -10.69
N ARG A 244 -20.31 25.65 -9.73
CA ARG A 244 -19.64 24.99 -8.62
C ARG A 244 -20.64 24.30 -7.70
N TRP A 245 -21.73 24.97 -7.32
CA TRP A 245 -22.80 24.37 -6.53
C TRP A 245 -23.38 23.14 -7.23
N ALA A 246 -23.71 23.26 -8.52
CA ALA A 246 -24.29 22.17 -9.31
C ALA A 246 -23.36 20.95 -9.47
N LYS A 247 -22.03 21.14 -9.31
CA LYS A 247 -21.04 20.07 -9.49
C LYS A 247 -20.46 19.49 -8.22
N LEU A 248 -20.40 20.26 -7.13
CA LEU A 248 -19.83 19.79 -5.87
C LEU A 248 -20.85 19.18 -4.92
N HIS A 249 -22.16 19.28 -5.20
CA HIS A 249 -23.19 18.61 -4.42
C HIS A 249 -23.51 17.26 -5.06
N SER A 250 -22.91 16.20 -4.53
CA SER A 250 -22.97 14.82 -5.04
C SER A 250 -24.39 14.25 -5.24
N HIS A 251 -25.37 14.76 -4.49
CA HIS A 251 -26.78 14.34 -4.53
C HIS A 251 -27.62 15.03 -5.61
N LEU A 252 -27.08 16.02 -6.34
CA LEU A 252 -27.81 16.68 -7.42
C LEU A 252 -27.66 15.92 -8.74
N SER A 253 -28.77 15.38 -9.24
CA SER A 253 -28.78 14.77 -10.57
C SER A 253 -28.67 15.82 -11.68
N ALA A 254 -28.08 15.44 -12.82
CA ALA A 254 -28.02 16.29 -14.00
C ALA A 254 -29.42 16.75 -14.47
N SER A 255 -30.45 15.93 -14.24
CA SER A 255 -31.84 16.29 -14.51
C SER A 255 -32.38 17.32 -13.52
N ALA A 256 -32.07 17.23 -12.22
CA ALA A 256 -32.47 18.23 -11.23
C ALA A 256 -31.88 19.60 -11.56
N VAL A 257 -30.59 19.66 -11.89
CA VAL A 257 -29.93 20.90 -12.34
C VAL A 257 -30.59 21.44 -13.61
N SER A 258 -30.85 20.59 -14.60
CA SER A 258 -31.49 21.02 -15.85
C SER A 258 -32.94 21.49 -15.64
N ASN A 259 -33.68 20.90 -14.70
CA ASN A 259 -35.03 21.31 -14.34
C ASN A 259 -35.05 22.70 -13.70
N LEU A 260 -34.11 22.98 -12.77
CA LEU A 260 -33.94 24.31 -12.19
C LEU A 260 -33.66 25.36 -13.26
N LEU A 261 -32.74 25.06 -14.18
CA LEU A 261 -32.37 25.97 -15.27
C LEU A 261 -33.47 26.14 -16.33
N SER A 262 -34.44 25.22 -16.38
CA SER A 262 -35.61 25.31 -17.27
C SER A 262 -36.71 26.23 -16.74
N ILE A 263 -36.63 26.69 -15.49
CA ILE A 263 -37.58 27.67 -14.94
C ILE A 263 -37.43 29.00 -15.68
N ASP A 264 -38.54 29.51 -16.21
CA ASP A 264 -38.55 30.71 -17.04
C ASP A 264 -37.90 31.91 -16.33
N GLY A 265 -37.00 32.57 -17.03
CA GLY A 265 -36.24 33.73 -16.53
C GLY A 265 -35.08 33.42 -15.59
N VAL A 266 -34.87 32.20 -15.07
CA VAL A 266 -33.76 31.89 -14.13
C VAL A 266 -32.40 32.13 -14.77
N VAL A 267 -32.14 31.50 -15.92
CA VAL A 267 -30.86 31.64 -16.65
C VAL A 267 -30.57 33.10 -16.98
N ALA A 268 -31.59 33.83 -17.46
CA ALA A 268 -31.45 35.24 -17.84
C ALA A 268 -31.22 36.16 -16.63
N LYS A 269 -31.95 35.96 -15.52
CA LYS A 269 -31.81 36.77 -14.31
C LYS A 269 -30.48 36.56 -13.60
N LEU A 270 -29.95 35.34 -13.63
CA LEU A 270 -28.66 35.00 -13.02
C LEU A 270 -27.47 35.23 -13.97
N GLY A 271 -27.73 35.50 -15.25
CA GLY A 271 -26.68 35.73 -16.25
C GLY A 271 -25.81 34.49 -16.49
N LEU A 272 -26.39 33.29 -16.48
CA LEU A 272 -25.62 32.05 -16.60
C LEU A 272 -25.14 31.80 -18.03
N SER A 273 -23.94 31.25 -18.18
CA SER A 273 -23.34 30.89 -19.48
C SER A 273 -23.85 29.56 -20.05
N PHE A 274 -24.71 28.85 -19.32
CA PHE A 274 -25.25 27.54 -19.66
C PHE A 274 -26.75 27.48 -19.33
N LYS A 275 -27.51 26.73 -20.15
CA LYS A 275 -28.97 26.57 -20.01
C LYS A 275 -29.39 25.23 -19.42
N ASN A 276 -28.47 24.28 -19.33
CA ASN A 276 -28.72 22.92 -18.84
C ASN A 276 -27.39 22.30 -18.40
N SER A 277 -27.47 21.12 -17.77
CA SER A 277 -26.26 20.42 -17.30
C SER A 277 -25.33 19.99 -18.44
N VAL A 278 -25.83 19.79 -19.66
CA VAL A 278 -25.00 19.38 -20.82
C VAL A 278 -24.13 20.53 -21.29
N GLU A 279 -24.70 21.74 -21.40
CA GLU A 279 -23.95 22.95 -21.73
C GLU A 279 -22.92 23.29 -20.65
N LEU A 280 -23.28 23.14 -19.36
CA LEU A 280 -22.35 23.31 -18.25
C LEU A 280 -21.15 22.34 -18.36
N ASN A 281 -21.41 21.05 -18.57
CA ASN A 281 -20.35 20.05 -18.76
C ASN A 281 -19.47 20.40 -19.95
N LYS A 282 -20.07 20.83 -21.07
CA LYS A 282 -19.31 21.24 -22.25
C LYS A 282 -18.36 22.40 -21.95
N ILE A 283 -18.75 23.39 -21.14
CA ILE A 283 -17.86 24.49 -20.72
C ILE A 283 -16.70 23.93 -19.89
N ILE A 284 -16.99 23.09 -18.90
CA ILE A 284 -15.98 22.47 -18.02
C ILE A 284 -14.98 21.66 -18.86
N ASP A 285 -15.48 20.78 -19.73
CA ASP A 285 -14.67 19.83 -20.49
C ASP A 285 -13.83 20.48 -21.58
N THR A 286 -14.26 21.65 -22.10
CA THR A 286 -13.61 22.27 -23.27
C THR A 286 -12.89 23.58 -22.98
N ARG A 287 -13.22 24.28 -21.89
CA ARG A 287 -12.69 25.62 -21.60
C ARG A 287 -11.93 25.74 -20.29
N ILE A 288 -12.07 24.79 -19.37
CA ILE A 288 -11.22 24.71 -18.18
C ILE A 288 -10.01 23.84 -18.54
N PRO A 289 -8.77 24.30 -18.33
CA PRO A 289 -7.60 23.46 -18.55
C PRO A 289 -7.73 22.19 -17.70
N GLN A 290 -7.61 21.04 -18.35
CA GLN A 290 -7.66 19.77 -17.64
C GLN A 290 -6.37 19.62 -16.83
N GLY A 291 -6.44 19.92 -15.54
CA GLY A 291 -5.30 19.77 -14.63
C GLY A 291 -4.87 18.31 -14.41
N ARG A 292 -5.75 17.34 -14.74
CA ARG A 292 -5.49 15.90 -14.63
C ARG A 292 -5.69 15.20 -15.99
N PRO A 293 -4.91 14.15 -16.30
CA PRO A 293 -5.10 13.38 -17.52
C PRO A 293 -6.47 12.71 -17.60
N VAL A 294 -7.02 12.60 -18.80
CA VAL A 294 -8.31 11.93 -19.06
C VAL A 294 -8.13 10.41 -19.01
N PHE A 295 -9.17 9.69 -18.59
CA PHE A 295 -9.22 8.25 -18.70
C PHE A 295 -9.24 7.80 -20.16
N GLN A 296 -8.51 6.72 -20.40
CA GLN A 296 -8.50 5.95 -21.62
C GLN A 296 -9.16 4.60 -21.32
N LYS A 297 -9.88 4.06 -22.30
CA LYS A 297 -10.46 2.73 -22.24
C LYS A 297 -9.60 1.79 -23.08
N SER A 298 -9.13 0.71 -22.48
CA SER A 298 -8.57 -0.43 -23.20
C SER A 298 -9.37 -1.67 -22.89
N SER A 299 -9.39 -2.61 -23.83
CA SER A 299 -10.09 -3.87 -23.66
C SER A 299 -9.24 -5.02 -24.19
N PHE A 300 -9.34 -6.16 -23.54
CA PHE A 300 -8.73 -7.41 -24.01
C PHE A 300 -9.71 -8.57 -23.77
N GLU A 301 -9.62 -9.60 -24.60
CA GLU A 301 -10.45 -10.80 -24.47
C GLU A 301 -9.62 -11.91 -23.83
N LEU A 302 -10.21 -12.60 -22.86
CA LEU A 302 -9.62 -13.76 -22.21
C LEU A 302 -10.73 -14.79 -21.95
N GLU A 303 -10.55 -16.01 -22.45
CA GLU A 303 -11.52 -17.12 -22.31
C GLU A 303 -12.96 -16.73 -22.76
N GLY A 304 -13.08 -15.90 -23.81
CA GLY A 304 -14.36 -15.44 -24.34
C GLY A 304 -15.05 -14.34 -23.52
N GLU A 305 -14.40 -13.81 -22.48
CA GLU A 305 -14.87 -12.65 -21.71
C GLU A 305 -14.04 -11.40 -22.08
N ILE A 306 -14.71 -10.27 -22.31
CA ILE A 306 -14.06 -8.99 -22.58
C ILE A 306 -13.83 -8.27 -21.27
N PHE A 307 -12.56 -8.01 -20.96
CA PHE A 307 -12.13 -7.22 -19.82
C PHE A 307 -11.90 -5.79 -20.25
N GLU A 308 -12.62 -4.85 -19.64
CA GLU A 308 -12.46 -3.42 -19.87
C GLU A 308 -11.64 -2.79 -18.75
N ILE A 309 -10.58 -2.07 -19.12
CA ILE A 309 -9.74 -1.31 -18.21
C ILE A 309 -9.93 0.18 -18.51
N TYR A 310 -10.25 0.95 -17.47
CA TYR A 310 -10.27 2.40 -17.54
C TYR A 310 -9.02 2.92 -16.84
N HIS A 311 -8.07 3.52 -17.57
CA HIS A 311 -6.79 3.97 -17.00
C HIS A 311 -6.33 5.30 -17.57
N ARG A 312 -5.48 6.03 -16.83
CA ARG A 312 -4.82 7.25 -17.29
C ARG A 312 -3.43 6.94 -17.82
N ASP A 313 -2.88 7.84 -18.65
CA ASP A 313 -1.46 7.80 -18.99
C ASP A 313 -0.62 8.15 -17.76
N ILE A 314 0.22 7.22 -17.32
CA ILE A 314 1.03 7.35 -16.12
C ILE A 314 2.04 8.49 -16.21
N GLY A 315 2.66 8.69 -17.39
CA GLY A 315 3.60 9.79 -17.62
C GLY A 315 2.94 11.15 -17.50
N ALA A 316 1.71 11.29 -18.02
CA ALA A 316 0.89 12.48 -17.87
C ALA A 316 0.45 12.69 -16.42
N CYS A 317 0.17 11.62 -15.66
CA CYS A 317 -0.14 11.73 -14.22
C CYS A 317 1.07 12.25 -13.45
N ILE A 318 2.26 11.74 -13.73
CA ILE A 318 3.52 12.21 -13.14
C ILE A 318 3.74 13.69 -13.45
N ARG A 319 3.62 14.10 -14.74
CA ARG A 319 3.75 15.51 -15.14
C ARG A 319 2.74 16.40 -14.43
N SER A 320 1.49 15.95 -14.32
CA SER A 320 0.42 16.69 -13.65
C SER A 320 0.68 16.89 -12.16
N LEU A 321 1.19 15.88 -11.45
CA LEU A 321 1.60 16.04 -10.04
C LEU A 321 2.84 16.93 -9.90
N PHE A 322 3.82 16.78 -10.79
CA PHE A 322 5.08 17.51 -10.69
C PHE A 322 4.93 19.00 -11.03
N SER A 323 4.05 19.34 -11.98
CA SER A 323 3.82 20.70 -12.46
C SER A 323 2.83 21.52 -11.63
N ASP A 324 2.26 20.93 -10.57
CA ASP A 324 1.30 21.60 -9.70
C ASP A 324 1.99 22.75 -8.92
N PRO A 325 1.55 24.01 -9.11
CA PRO A 325 2.11 25.16 -8.39
C PRO A 325 2.00 25.04 -6.87
N GLU A 326 0.98 24.34 -6.35
CA GLU A 326 0.81 24.17 -4.90
C GLU A 326 1.91 23.29 -4.29
N PHE A 327 2.47 22.37 -5.07
CA PHE A 327 3.53 21.46 -4.61
C PHE A 327 4.94 22.01 -4.86
N ALA A 328 5.12 22.91 -5.83
CA ALA A 328 6.44 23.37 -6.25
C ALA A 328 7.36 23.84 -5.11
N PRO A 329 6.89 24.58 -4.08
CA PRO A 329 7.74 24.99 -2.95
C PRO A 329 8.23 23.84 -2.06
N TYR A 330 7.59 22.68 -2.14
CA TYR A 330 7.79 21.55 -1.23
C TYR A 330 8.44 20.34 -1.91
N LEU A 331 8.49 20.32 -3.25
CA LEU A 331 9.00 19.17 -4.00
C LEU A 331 10.44 18.83 -3.62
N LYS A 332 10.68 17.54 -3.38
CA LYS A 332 12.00 16.97 -3.14
C LYS A 332 12.59 16.46 -4.45
N TYR A 333 13.80 16.92 -4.77
CA TYR A 333 14.51 16.59 -6.01
C TYR A 333 15.73 15.69 -5.81
N ALA A 334 16.13 15.45 -4.57
CA ALA A 334 17.29 14.64 -4.25
C ALA A 334 17.07 13.97 -2.88
N PRO A 335 17.73 12.83 -2.63
CA PRO A 335 17.74 12.25 -1.31
C PRO A 335 18.53 13.15 -0.34
N GLU A 336 18.18 13.08 0.94
CA GLU A 336 18.82 13.83 2.01
C GLU A 336 19.16 12.86 3.15
N GLN A 337 20.16 13.19 3.97
CA GLN A 337 20.38 12.48 5.23
C GLN A 337 20.20 13.46 6.38
N HIS A 338 19.25 13.16 7.26
CA HIS A 338 18.89 14.04 8.36
C HIS A 338 19.47 13.48 9.67
N TYR A 339 20.03 14.36 10.49
CA TYR A 339 20.61 14.04 11.79
C TYR A 339 20.09 15.01 12.85
N THR A 340 20.20 14.63 14.13
CA THR A 340 19.82 15.51 15.24
C THR A 340 20.67 16.77 15.34
N ASP A 341 21.92 16.70 14.90
CA ASP A 341 22.92 17.75 15.02
C ASP A 341 24.12 17.48 14.09
N GLU A 342 25.10 18.41 14.08
CA GLU A 342 26.30 18.36 13.24
C GLU A 342 27.24 17.17 13.52
N SER A 343 27.09 16.48 14.67
CA SER A 343 27.90 15.28 14.96
C SER A 343 27.56 14.11 14.04
N CYS A 344 26.40 14.15 13.39
CA CYS A 344 25.88 13.08 12.53
C CYS A 344 25.80 11.71 13.23
N SER A 345 25.68 11.70 14.57
CA SER A 345 25.67 10.47 15.36
C SER A 345 24.30 9.79 15.41
N VAL A 346 23.22 10.57 15.38
CA VAL A 346 21.84 10.06 15.43
C VAL A 346 21.11 10.42 14.16
N ARG A 347 20.86 9.40 13.33
CA ARG A 347 20.12 9.55 12.08
C ARG A 347 18.62 9.61 12.31
N LEU A 348 17.94 10.44 11.52
CA LEU A 348 16.50 10.64 11.49
C LEU A 348 15.91 10.05 10.20
N TYR A 349 14.85 9.25 10.36
CA TYR A 349 14.09 8.64 9.28
C TYR A 349 12.63 9.10 9.40
N HIS A 350 12.06 9.68 8.35
CA HIS A 350 10.67 10.16 8.39
C HIS A 350 9.95 10.14 7.05
N ASP A 351 10.62 10.33 5.93
CA ASP A 351 10.01 10.34 4.60
C ASP A 351 10.96 9.68 3.58
N ILE A 352 10.46 9.34 2.40
CA ILE A 352 11.16 8.54 1.40
C ILE A 352 12.45 9.20 0.90
N HIS A 353 12.53 10.53 0.88
CA HIS A 353 13.75 11.26 0.53
C HIS A 353 14.85 11.16 1.60
N THR A 354 14.48 10.89 2.85
CA THR A 354 15.44 10.62 3.95
C THR A 354 15.83 9.15 4.07
N GLY A 355 15.04 8.28 3.44
CA GLY A 355 15.20 6.84 3.43
C GLY A 355 16.37 6.36 2.57
N GLU A 356 16.87 5.18 2.93
CA GLU A 356 17.98 4.53 2.25
C GLU A 356 17.62 4.09 0.82
N TRP A 357 16.33 3.82 0.55
CA TRP A 357 15.86 3.45 -0.78
C TRP A 357 16.16 4.54 -1.80
N TRP A 358 15.74 5.79 -1.56
CA TRP A 358 15.98 6.87 -2.52
C TRP A 358 17.48 7.10 -2.70
N SER A 359 18.27 7.12 -1.62
CA SER A 359 19.72 7.27 -1.74
C SER A 359 20.36 6.18 -2.61
N SER A 360 19.99 4.92 -2.43
CA SER A 360 20.52 3.80 -3.22
C SER A 360 20.04 3.81 -4.68
N THR A 361 18.75 4.11 -4.91
CA THR A 361 18.16 4.22 -6.25
C THR A 361 18.72 5.41 -7.02
N GLN A 362 18.95 6.55 -6.36
CA GLN A 362 19.56 7.72 -6.99
C GLN A 362 20.99 7.43 -7.45
N LYS A 363 21.78 6.73 -6.63
CA LYS A 363 23.11 6.26 -7.06
C LYS A 363 23.04 5.32 -8.26
N ALA A 364 22.04 4.44 -8.31
CA ALA A 364 21.83 3.56 -9.47
C ALA A 364 21.44 4.33 -10.73
N VAL A 365 20.56 5.33 -10.62
CA VAL A 365 20.19 6.23 -11.72
C VAL A 365 21.40 7.04 -12.19
N ASP A 366 22.21 7.58 -11.27
CA ASP A 366 23.41 8.35 -11.65
C ASP A 366 24.42 7.49 -12.44
N ARG A 367 24.52 6.19 -12.14
CA ARG A 367 25.33 5.23 -12.91
C ARG A 367 24.76 4.95 -14.30
N LEU A 368 23.44 4.95 -14.47
CA LEU A 368 22.79 4.78 -15.77
C LEU A 368 22.91 6.06 -16.61
N LYS A 369 22.56 7.20 -16.02
CA LYS A 369 22.52 8.51 -16.67
C LYS A 369 22.64 9.63 -15.65
N GLU A 370 23.84 10.21 -15.54
CA GLU A 370 24.13 11.30 -14.60
C GLU A 370 23.26 12.55 -14.87
N GLY A 371 22.75 13.18 -13.82
CA GLY A 371 21.92 14.39 -13.88
C GLY A 371 20.42 14.12 -13.82
N GLY A 372 20.03 12.87 -13.56
CA GLY A 372 18.64 12.48 -13.39
C GLY A 372 18.16 12.67 -11.95
N THR A 373 16.88 12.94 -11.76
CA THR A 373 16.20 12.97 -10.47
C THR A 373 15.26 11.78 -10.37
N VAL A 374 15.39 10.94 -9.34
CA VAL A 374 14.41 9.87 -9.11
C VAL A 374 13.02 10.46 -8.81
N ILE A 375 12.00 9.88 -9.43
CA ILE A 375 10.60 10.10 -9.12
C ILE A 375 10.07 8.78 -8.54
N PRO A 376 9.98 8.65 -7.20
CA PRO A 376 9.50 7.42 -6.59
C PRO A 376 8.01 7.26 -6.90
N ILE A 377 7.63 6.17 -7.56
CA ILE A 377 6.23 5.85 -7.86
C ILE A 377 5.67 4.99 -6.73
N ILE A 378 4.64 5.51 -6.07
CA ILE A 378 3.93 4.83 -4.98
C ILE A 378 2.55 4.47 -5.51
N LEU A 379 2.25 3.17 -5.54
CA LEU A 379 0.95 2.66 -5.96
C LEU A 379 0.15 2.21 -4.74
N SER A 380 -1.18 2.30 -4.86
CA SER A 380 -2.08 1.68 -3.90
C SER A 380 -3.30 1.13 -4.60
N SER A 381 -3.77 -0.02 -4.16
CA SER A 381 -5.05 -0.56 -4.60
C SER A 381 -5.73 -1.24 -3.42
N ASP A 382 -7.05 -1.15 -3.40
CA ASP A 382 -7.89 -1.90 -2.48
C ASP A 382 -9.24 -2.10 -3.17
N LYS A 383 -9.67 -3.36 -3.29
CA LYS A 383 -10.90 -3.71 -3.99
C LYS A 383 -12.10 -3.43 -3.08
N THR A 384 -12.81 -2.35 -3.36
CA THR A 384 -13.94 -1.90 -2.54
C THR A 384 -15.31 -2.29 -3.08
N GLN A 385 -16.25 -2.61 -2.18
CA GLN A 385 -17.66 -2.78 -2.53
C GLN A 385 -18.37 -1.43 -2.69
N LEU A 386 -19.07 -1.26 -3.81
CA LEU A 386 -19.83 -0.04 -4.14
C LEU A 386 -21.25 -0.07 -3.57
N THR A 387 -21.84 -1.27 -3.42
CA THR A 387 -23.22 -1.43 -2.98
C THR A 387 -23.38 -2.65 -2.08
N LEU A 388 -24.13 -2.51 -0.99
CA LEU A 388 -24.57 -3.63 -0.14
C LEU A 388 -25.57 -4.54 -0.86
N PHE A 389 -26.35 -3.97 -1.79
CA PHE A 389 -27.34 -4.70 -2.59
C PHE A 389 -26.79 -4.92 -4.00
N ARG A 390 -26.70 -6.18 -4.44
CA ARG A 390 -26.23 -6.64 -5.77
C ARG A 390 -24.72 -6.82 -5.95
N ASN A 391 -23.93 -6.70 -4.88
CA ASN A 391 -22.49 -7.07 -4.84
C ASN A 391 -21.65 -6.47 -5.98
N LYS A 392 -21.87 -5.19 -6.30
CA LYS A 392 -21.01 -4.45 -7.24
C LYS A 392 -19.74 -4.00 -6.53
N SER A 393 -18.58 -4.21 -7.15
CA SER A 393 -17.27 -3.81 -6.62
C SER A 393 -16.51 -2.96 -7.64
N ALA A 394 -15.74 -2.00 -7.15
CA ALA A 394 -14.72 -1.31 -7.91
C ALA A 394 -13.35 -1.81 -7.47
N TYR A 395 -12.39 -1.82 -8.40
CA TYR A 395 -10.99 -2.09 -8.07
C TYR A 395 -10.11 -0.91 -8.48
N PRO A 396 -10.12 0.19 -7.69
CA PRO A 396 -9.32 1.36 -7.99
C PRO A 396 -7.83 1.10 -7.77
N LEU A 397 -7.02 1.69 -8.64
CA LEU A 397 -5.57 1.81 -8.52
C LEU A 397 -5.23 3.29 -8.38
N TYR A 398 -4.66 3.70 -7.26
CA TYR A 398 -4.16 5.04 -7.01
C TYR A 398 -2.65 5.12 -7.20
N MET A 399 -2.19 6.34 -7.49
CA MET A 399 -0.79 6.68 -7.65
C MET A 399 -0.49 8.02 -6.95
N THR A 400 0.68 8.11 -6.33
CA THR A 400 1.35 9.37 -5.98
C THR A 400 2.84 9.27 -6.30
N ILE A 401 3.54 10.42 -6.25
CA ILE A 401 5.01 10.48 -6.33
C ILE A 401 5.62 10.77 -4.96
N GLY A 402 6.76 10.13 -4.65
CA GLY A 402 7.50 10.34 -3.40
C GLY A 402 8.21 11.69 -3.31
N ASN A 403 8.25 12.46 -4.40
CA ASN A 403 8.77 13.83 -4.41
C ASN A 403 7.89 14.81 -3.61
N ILE A 404 6.62 14.47 -3.40
CA ILE A 404 5.71 15.26 -2.57
C ILE A 404 5.87 14.80 -1.11
N PRO A 405 6.17 15.72 -0.17
CA PRO A 405 6.30 15.38 1.25
C PRO A 405 5.06 14.69 1.81
N LYS A 406 5.27 13.77 2.75
CA LYS A 406 4.20 12.95 3.33
C LYS A 406 3.10 13.76 4.01
N GLU A 407 3.42 14.91 4.61
CA GLU A 407 2.45 15.78 5.29
C GLU A 407 1.43 16.37 4.32
N ILE A 408 1.81 16.49 3.04
CA ILE A 408 0.93 16.91 1.94
C ILE A 408 0.22 15.70 1.38
N ARG A 409 0.93 14.59 1.09
CA ARG A 409 0.34 13.35 0.54
C ARG A 409 -0.81 12.82 1.38
N ARG A 410 -0.67 12.87 2.72
CA ARG A 410 -1.68 12.38 3.66
C ARG A 410 -2.94 13.25 3.79
N ARG A 411 -2.99 14.40 3.12
CA ARG A 411 -4.15 15.31 3.16
C ARG A 411 -4.94 15.17 1.85
N PRO A 412 -6.09 14.46 1.84
CA PRO A 412 -6.88 14.28 0.62
C PRO A 412 -7.29 15.59 -0.06
N SER A 413 -7.46 16.68 0.72
CA SER A 413 -7.78 18.01 0.22
C SER A 413 -6.73 18.60 -0.73
N TYR A 414 -5.46 18.22 -0.59
CA TYR A 414 -4.36 18.64 -1.47
C TYR A 414 -4.31 17.82 -2.76
N ARG A 415 -5.10 16.75 -2.89
CA ARG A 415 -5.24 15.95 -4.11
C ARG A 415 -3.90 15.44 -4.67
N ALA A 416 -2.94 15.15 -3.79
CA ALA A 416 -1.62 14.62 -4.15
C ALA A 416 -1.66 13.17 -4.68
N TYR A 417 -2.78 12.47 -4.50
CA TYR A 417 -3.05 11.18 -5.13
C TYR A 417 -3.89 11.33 -6.39
N VAL A 418 -3.59 10.50 -7.39
CA VAL A 418 -4.34 10.38 -8.64
C VAL A 418 -4.92 8.97 -8.72
N LEU A 419 -6.22 8.85 -9.02
CA LEU A 419 -6.81 7.58 -9.43
C LEU A 419 -6.25 7.20 -10.81
N LEU A 420 -5.32 6.27 -10.85
CA LEU A 420 -4.64 5.87 -12.08
C LEU A 420 -5.52 4.98 -12.95
N ALA A 421 -6.26 4.03 -12.35
CA ALA A 421 -7.13 3.12 -13.09
C ALA A 421 -8.29 2.57 -12.26
N TYR A 422 -9.31 2.08 -12.94
CA TYR A 422 -10.20 1.03 -12.43
C TYR A 422 -9.81 -0.28 -13.11
N LEU A 423 -9.31 -1.22 -12.31
CA LEU A 423 -9.03 -2.58 -12.74
C LEU A 423 -10.34 -3.36 -12.90
N PRO A 424 -10.41 -4.32 -13.83
CA PRO A 424 -11.63 -5.08 -14.04
C PRO A 424 -11.91 -5.97 -12.83
N THR A 425 -13.20 -6.08 -12.47
CA THR A 425 -13.67 -7.07 -11.50
C THR A 425 -14.50 -8.10 -12.24
N SER A 426 -14.01 -9.34 -12.32
CA SER A 426 -14.76 -10.47 -12.87
C SER A 426 -14.85 -11.60 -11.86
N ARG A 427 -15.94 -12.36 -11.95
CA ARG A 427 -16.12 -13.60 -11.21
C ARG A 427 -15.62 -14.81 -11.98
N LEU A 428 -15.40 -14.69 -13.29
CA LEU A 428 -15.01 -15.78 -14.19
C LEU A 428 -15.77 -17.09 -13.89
N SER A 429 -17.10 -17.00 -13.71
CA SER A 429 -17.92 -18.11 -13.21
C SER A 429 -18.02 -19.27 -14.21
N HIS A 430 -17.66 -19.03 -15.47
CA HIS A 430 -17.54 -20.07 -16.50
C HIS A 430 -16.34 -20.99 -16.27
N ILE A 431 -15.35 -20.61 -15.45
CA ILE A 431 -14.23 -21.47 -15.05
C ILE A 431 -14.63 -22.24 -13.78
N PRO A 432 -14.95 -23.56 -13.89
CA PRO A 432 -15.46 -24.33 -12.75
C PRO A 432 -14.36 -24.62 -11.71
N ASN A 433 -13.12 -24.79 -12.15
CA ASN A 433 -11.99 -25.06 -11.26
C ASN A 433 -11.57 -23.78 -10.51
N LYS A 434 -11.75 -23.77 -9.18
CA LYS A 434 -11.45 -22.62 -8.32
C LYS A 434 -9.99 -22.14 -8.45
N ALA A 435 -9.04 -23.07 -8.56
CA ALA A 435 -7.62 -22.76 -8.64
C ALA A 435 -7.24 -22.13 -9.99
N ALA A 436 -7.68 -22.76 -11.10
CA ALA A 436 -7.52 -22.19 -12.44
C ALA A 436 -8.13 -20.79 -12.54
N ARG A 437 -9.30 -20.59 -11.92
CA ARG A 437 -9.97 -19.29 -11.85
C ARG A 437 -9.15 -18.24 -11.10
N ARG A 438 -8.60 -18.58 -9.92
CA ARG A 438 -7.72 -17.67 -9.15
C ARG A 438 -6.48 -17.30 -9.95
N ARG A 439 -5.86 -18.27 -10.64
CA ARG A 439 -4.71 -18.02 -11.51
C ARG A 439 -5.05 -17.12 -12.70
N CYS A 440 -6.21 -17.31 -13.32
CA CYS A 440 -6.68 -16.46 -14.41
C CYS A 440 -6.88 -15.01 -13.96
N LEU A 441 -7.58 -14.79 -12.84
CA LEU A 441 -7.76 -13.46 -12.25
C LEU A 441 -6.43 -12.79 -11.88
N LEU A 442 -5.46 -13.57 -11.39
CA LEU A 442 -4.14 -13.08 -11.07
C LEU A 442 -3.35 -12.65 -12.33
N ASN A 443 -3.41 -13.43 -13.41
CA ASN A 443 -2.81 -13.03 -14.69
C ASN A 443 -3.49 -11.76 -15.23
N VAL A 444 -4.83 -11.66 -15.17
CA VAL A 444 -5.57 -10.44 -15.53
C VAL A 444 -5.04 -9.22 -14.78
N TYR A 445 -4.87 -9.32 -13.45
CA TYR A 445 -4.33 -8.24 -12.63
C TYR A 445 -2.93 -7.80 -13.09
N HIS A 446 -2.01 -8.75 -13.26
CA HIS A 446 -0.65 -8.42 -13.70
C HIS A 446 -0.62 -7.88 -15.13
N SER A 447 -1.38 -8.44 -16.06
CA SER A 447 -1.48 -7.93 -17.43
C SER A 447 -2.01 -6.49 -17.48
N CYS A 448 -3.02 -6.17 -16.65
CA CYS A 448 -3.54 -4.81 -16.53
C CYS A 448 -2.44 -3.85 -16.04
N LEU A 449 -1.73 -4.22 -14.96
CA LEU A 449 -0.64 -3.40 -14.43
C LEU A 449 0.54 -3.28 -15.40
N THR A 450 0.91 -4.35 -16.10
CA THR A 450 1.94 -4.29 -17.17
C THR A 450 1.55 -3.26 -18.21
N LYS A 451 0.29 -3.27 -18.67
CA LYS A 451 -0.21 -2.33 -19.67
C LYS A 451 -0.22 -0.88 -19.18
N ILE A 452 -0.60 -0.64 -17.92
CA ILE A 452 -0.70 0.70 -17.31
C ILE A 452 0.71 1.26 -17.02
N LEU A 453 1.62 0.41 -16.55
CA LEU A 453 2.97 0.80 -16.10
C LEU A 453 4.03 0.69 -17.20
N SER A 454 3.72 0.15 -18.38
CA SER A 454 4.68 -0.01 -19.48
C SER A 454 5.46 1.26 -19.84
N PRO A 455 4.90 2.50 -19.78
CA PRO A 455 5.68 3.70 -20.05
C PRO A 455 6.85 3.91 -19.08
N LEU A 456 6.80 3.33 -17.87
CA LEU A 456 7.87 3.43 -16.88
C LEU A 456 9.12 2.62 -17.26
N VAL A 457 9.00 1.63 -18.14
CA VAL A 457 10.13 0.78 -18.56
C VAL A 457 11.21 1.62 -19.24
N GLU A 458 10.82 2.44 -20.21
CA GLU A 458 11.74 3.32 -20.93
C GLU A 458 12.04 4.58 -20.11
N THR A 459 11.01 5.25 -19.59
CA THR A 459 11.20 6.53 -18.88
C THR A 459 11.97 6.39 -17.57
N GLY A 460 11.90 5.24 -16.89
CA GLY A 460 12.74 4.97 -15.72
C GLY A 460 14.22 4.79 -16.08
N LYS A 461 14.54 4.24 -17.26
CA LYS A 461 15.91 4.05 -17.76
C LYS A 461 16.49 5.34 -18.33
N GLU A 462 15.79 5.96 -19.27
CA GLU A 462 16.29 7.10 -20.03
C GLU A 462 16.01 8.46 -19.37
N GLY A 463 15.05 8.49 -18.45
CA GLY A 463 14.47 9.70 -17.91
C GLY A 463 13.43 10.32 -18.85
N MET A 464 12.53 11.09 -18.28
CA MET A 464 11.56 11.93 -18.97
C MET A 464 11.71 13.38 -18.52
N GLU A 465 11.39 14.33 -19.38
CA GLU A 465 11.31 15.73 -18.96
C GLU A 465 10.07 15.95 -18.09
N VAL A 466 10.28 16.52 -16.91
CA VAL A 466 9.23 16.99 -16.01
C VAL A 466 9.49 18.46 -15.68
N VAL A 467 8.43 19.27 -15.64
CA VAL A 467 8.52 20.70 -15.34
C VAL A 467 7.78 20.93 -14.04
N ASN A 468 8.40 21.59 -13.06
CA ASN A 468 7.73 21.94 -11.81
C ASN A 468 6.77 23.13 -12.00
N GLY A 469 5.96 23.45 -10.99
CA GLY A 469 5.03 24.58 -11.07
C GLY A 469 5.68 25.94 -11.31
N GLU A 470 6.98 26.08 -11.05
CA GLU A 470 7.76 27.30 -11.30
C GLU A 470 8.35 27.37 -12.72
N GLY A 471 8.05 26.41 -13.59
CA GLY A 471 8.57 26.37 -14.96
C GLY A 471 10.00 25.81 -15.08
N VAL A 472 10.55 25.23 -14.02
CA VAL A 472 11.89 24.63 -14.04
C VAL A 472 11.79 23.18 -14.52
N ALA A 473 12.49 22.85 -15.60
CA ALA A 473 12.52 21.52 -16.18
C ALA A 473 13.65 20.66 -15.59
N TYR A 474 13.35 19.39 -15.34
CA TYR A 474 14.27 18.39 -14.80
C TYR A 474 14.18 17.09 -15.61
N ARG A 475 15.25 16.28 -15.58
CA ARG A 475 15.17 14.90 -16.08
C ARG A 475 14.70 14.01 -14.94
N GLY A 476 13.42 13.68 -14.92
CA GLY A 476 12.82 12.77 -13.96
C GLY A 476 12.99 11.30 -14.37
N HIS A 477 13.34 10.42 -13.45
CA HIS A 477 13.37 8.97 -13.66
C HIS A 477 12.30 8.33 -12.78
N PRO A 478 11.11 8.04 -13.32
CA PRO A 478 10.05 7.31 -12.61
C PRO A 478 10.48 5.89 -12.26
N ILE A 479 10.56 5.57 -10.97
CA ILE A 479 10.93 4.23 -10.48
C ILE A 479 9.85 3.70 -9.55
N TYR A 480 9.36 2.49 -9.80
CA TYR A 480 8.42 1.80 -8.91
C TYR A 480 9.08 1.57 -7.54
N ALA A 481 8.53 2.23 -6.52
CA ALA A 481 9.13 2.31 -5.19
C ALA A 481 8.36 1.50 -4.15
N CYS A 482 7.05 1.73 -4.07
CA CYS A 482 6.21 1.19 -3.01
C CYS A 482 4.84 0.76 -3.55
N PHE A 483 4.28 -0.25 -2.89
CA PHE A 483 2.90 -0.66 -3.02
C PHE A 483 2.23 -0.68 -1.65
N ILE A 484 1.09 -0.01 -1.57
CA ILE A 484 0.24 0.12 -0.40
C ILE A 484 -1.03 -0.69 -0.65
N GLY A 485 -1.21 -1.75 0.13
CA GLY A 485 -2.39 -2.59 0.10
C GLY A 485 -2.37 -3.49 1.32
N ASP A 486 -3.50 -4.09 1.63
CA ASP A 486 -3.61 -5.09 2.70
C ASP A 486 -3.03 -6.44 2.25
N TYR A 487 -3.17 -7.47 3.07
CA TYR A 487 -2.43 -8.72 2.86
C TYR A 487 -2.77 -9.44 1.54
N PRO A 488 -4.04 -9.65 1.15
CA PRO A 488 -4.37 -10.29 -0.13
C PRO A 488 -3.81 -9.52 -1.33
N GLU A 489 -3.88 -8.19 -1.32
CA GLU A 489 -3.36 -7.30 -2.35
C GLU A 489 -1.83 -7.33 -2.42
N GLN A 490 -1.16 -7.43 -1.27
CA GLN A 490 0.28 -7.63 -1.18
C GLN A 490 0.67 -8.96 -1.82
N ILE A 491 -0.01 -10.06 -1.47
CA ILE A 491 0.21 -11.40 -2.01
C ILE A 491 -0.03 -11.45 -3.53
N GLN A 492 -1.09 -10.78 -4.00
CA GLN A 492 -1.38 -10.64 -5.42
C GLN A 492 -0.25 -9.89 -6.13
N THR A 493 0.23 -8.78 -5.57
CA THR A 493 1.30 -7.95 -6.15
C THR A 493 2.66 -8.65 -6.19
N THR A 494 3.03 -9.36 -5.12
CA THR A 494 4.32 -10.07 -5.01
C THR A 494 4.30 -11.45 -5.66
N CYS A 495 3.14 -11.91 -6.13
CA CYS A 495 2.97 -13.23 -6.70
C CYS A 495 3.29 -14.35 -5.69
N THR A 496 3.23 -14.11 -4.38
CA THR A 496 3.60 -15.10 -3.36
C THR A 496 2.45 -16.06 -3.04
N ILE A 497 2.76 -17.18 -2.38
CA ILE A 497 1.74 -18.10 -1.90
C ILE A 497 0.92 -17.45 -0.77
N THR A 498 -0.41 -17.65 -0.81
CA THR A 498 -1.30 -17.20 0.27
C THR A 498 -0.93 -17.92 1.56
N GLY A 499 -0.84 -17.20 2.67
CA GLY A 499 -0.36 -17.71 3.96
C GLY A 499 1.13 -17.47 4.20
N ASP A 500 1.95 -17.20 3.18
CA ASP A 500 3.37 -16.87 3.36
C ASP A 500 3.62 -15.38 3.65
N CYS A 501 4.86 -15.02 3.98
CA CYS A 501 5.28 -13.62 3.99
C CYS A 501 5.43 -13.07 2.55
N PRO A 502 4.88 -11.88 2.24
CA PRO A 502 5.03 -11.27 0.92
C PRO A 502 6.45 -10.73 0.66
N GLY A 503 7.24 -10.43 1.70
CA GLY A 503 8.57 -9.82 1.56
C GLY A 503 9.75 -10.77 1.73
N CYS A 504 9.66 -11.70 2.68
CA CYS A 504 10.72 -12.65 3.01
C CYS A 504 10.35 -14.07 2.56
N PRO A 505 11.29 -15.03 2.53
CA PRO A 505 11.03 -16.40 2.09
C PRO A 505 10.35 -17.29 3.15
N ALA A 506 9.96 -16.73 4.31
CA ALA A 506 9.35 -17.51 5.39
C ALA A 506 8.00 -18.11 4.94
N PRO A 507 7.86 -19.45 4.95
CA PRO A 507 6.59 -20.10 4.69
C PRO A 507 5.62 -19.93 5.86
N HIS A 508 4.33 -20.12 5.61
CA HIS A 508 3.25 -20.05 6.60
C HIS A 508 3.60 -20.69 7.96
N ASP A 509 4.09 -21.93 7.95
CA ASP A 509 4.24 -22.73 9.16
C ASP A 509 5.36 -22.24 10.11
N THR A 510 6.25 -21.37 9.62
CA THR A 510 7.33 -20.79 10.41
C THR A 510 7.11 -19.30 10.72
N LEU A 511 5.98 -18.72 10.31
CA LEU A 511 5.71 -17.28 10.52
C LEU A 511 5.65 -16.89 11.99
N GLY A 512 5.27 -17.80 12.87
CA GLY A 512 5.27 -17.60 14.31
C GLY A 512 6.67 -17.54 14.94
N GLU A 513 7.71 -17.96 14.23
CA GLU A 513 9.09 -17.91 14.72
C GLU A 513 9.64 -16.48 14.56
N PHE A 514 10.26 -15.95 15.61
CA PHE A 514 10.92 -14.65 15.56
C PHE A 514 12.41 -14.84 15.61
N ASN A 515 13.07 -14.48 14.51
CA ASN A 515 14.50 -14.29 14.46
C ASN A 515 14.78 -12.87 13.97
N LYS A 516 15.41 -12.07 14.83
CA LYS A 516 15.74 -10.68 14.55
C LYS A 516 16.65 -10.53 13.32
N ASP A 517 17.60 -11.45 13.14
CA ASP A 517 18.57 -11.39 12.05
C ASP A 517 17.91 -11.77 10.71
N ASP A 518 17.08 -12.81 10.71
CA ASP A 518 16.34 -13.23 9.51
C ASP A 518 15.31 -12.17 9.09
N ALA A 519 14.60 -11.59 10.06
CA ALA A 519 13.62 -10.54 9.82
C ALA A 519 14.23 -9.29 9.17
N ASN A 520 15.47 -8.95 9.53
CA ASN A 520 16.18 -7.79 9.02
C ASN A 520 16.94 -8.07 7.71
N ASN A 521 17.33 -9.30 7.39
CA ASN A 521 18.20 -9.55 6.23
C ASN A 521 17.60 -10.44 5.15
N ALA A 522 16.55 -11.21 5.44
CA ALA A 522 15.96 -12.11 4.46
C ALA A 522 14.96 -11.37 3.56
N TRP A 523 15.32 -11.24 2.28
CA TRP A 523 14.38 -10.94 1.20
C TRP A 523 14.16 -12.21 0.38
N ARG A 524 12.98 -12.37 -0.20
CA ARG A 524 12.79 -13.41 -1.21
C ARG A 524 13.76 -13.16 -2.39
N PRO A 525 14.43 -14.20 -2.92
CA PRO A 525 15.53 -14.03 -3.88
C PRO A 525 15.01 -13.63 -5.27
N LEU A 526 14.81 -12.32 -5.50
CA LEU A 526 14.24 -11.77 -6.72
C LEU A 526 14.96 -12.25 -7.99
N ASN A 527 16.29 -12.28 -7.99
CA ASN A 527 17.05 -12.72 -9.16
C ASN A 527 16.74 -14.16 -9.56
N ARG A 528 16.60 -15.08 -8.58
CA ARG A 528 16.21 -16.47 -8.88
C ARG A 528 14.78 -16.56 -9.42
N VAL A 529 13.89 -15.68 -8.97
CA VAL A 529 12.51 -15.61 -9.48
C VAL A 529 12.49 -15.07 -10.91
N LEU A 530 13.28 -14.04 -11.21
CA LEU A 530 13.43 -13.52 -12.58
C LEU A 530 14.03 -14.58 -13.52
N ASP A 531 15.10 -15.27 -13.08
CA ASP A 531 15.70 -16.37 -13.84
C ASP A 531 14.68 -17.48 -14.15
N ALA A 532 13.78 -17.80 -13.20
CA ALA A 532 12.69 -18.74 -13.41
C ALA A 532 11.71 -18.24 -14.48
N LEU A 533 11.25 -16.99 -14.35
CA LEU A 533 10.28 -16.37 -15.26
C LEU A 533 10.82 -16.25 -16.70
N ASP A 534 12.13 -16.09 -16.88
CA ASP A 534 12.77 -16.07 -18.20
C ASP A 534 12.88 -17.46 -18.84
N ALA A 535 12.83 -18.52 -18.04
CA ALA A 535 12.90 -19.90 -18.51
C ALA A 535 11.53 -20.51 -18.87
N VAL A 536 10.42 -19.79 -18.66
CA VAL A 536 9.06 -20.36 -18.80
C VAL A 536 8.78 -20.94 -20.20
N ASP A 537 9.26 -20.27 -21.26
CA ASP A 537 9.06 -20.71 -22.64
C ASP A 537 9.99 -21.87 -23.04
N GLU A 538 11.19 -21.93 -22.44
CA GLU A 538 12.22 -22.90 -22.79
C GLU A 538 12.11 -24.20 -21.96
N ASP A 539 11.71 -24.09 -20.69
CA ASP A 539 11.55 -25.20 -19.74
C ASP A 539 10.33 -25.00 -18.83
N PRO A 540 9.11 -25.23 -19.35
CA PRO A 540 7.88 -25.06 -18.56
C PRO A 540 7.79 -25.98 -17.34
N ILE A 541 8.47 -27.14 -17.36
CA ILE A 541 8.50 -28.08 -16.23
C ILE A 541 9.45 -27.55 -15.16
N GLY A 542 10.69 -27.22 -15.54
CA GLY A 542 11.67 -26.65 -14.61
C GLY A 542 11.22 -25.31 -14.03
N TYR A 543 10.49 -24.49 -14.79
CA TYR A 543 9.83 -23.29 -14.26
C TYR A 543 8.84 -23.62 -13.14
N ARG A 544 7.98 -24.63 -13.33
CA ARG A 544 7.00 -25.01 -12.29
C ARG A 544 7.70 -25.54 -11.03
N ASP A 545 8.68 -26.41 -11.19
CA ASP A 545 9.44 -26.98 -10.07
C ASP A 545 10.17 -25.85 -9.29
N LEU A 546 10.76 -24.89 -10.01
CA LEU A 546 11.45 -23.76 -9.40
C LEU A 546 10.47 -22.75 -8.77
N ALA A 547 9.30 -22.51 -9.37
CA ALA A 547 8.26 -21.67 -8.79
C ALA A 547 7.73 -22.28 -7.48
N GLU A 548 7.58 -23.60 -7.42
CA GLU A 548 7.24 -24.34 -6.20
C GLU A 548 8.36 -24.23 -5.14
N GLU A 549 9.63 -24.45 -5.53
CA GLU A 549 10.80 -24.29 -4.65
C GLU A 549 10.87 -22.87 -4.07
N LEU A 550 10.68 -21.85 -4.92
CA LEU A 550 10.73 -20.44 -4.54
C LEU A 550 9.44 -19.95 -3.89
N ARG A 551 8.41 -20.79 -3.83
CA ARG A 551 7.07 -20.48 -3.30
C ARG A 551 6.50 -19.20 -3.91
N VAL A 552 6.48 -19.17 -5.24
CA VAL A 552 5.87 -18.12 -6.06
C VAL A 552 4.75 -18.74 -6.89
N LYS A 553 3.62 -18.05 -7.00
CA LYS A 553 2.49 -18.48 -7.83
C LYS A 553 2.94 -18.54 -9.30
N PRO A 554 2.52 -19.57 -10.05
CA PRO A 554 2.90 -19.74 -11.45
C PRO A 554 2.21 -18.69 -12.33
N ILE A 555 2.85 -17.53 -12.49
CA ILE A 555 2.43 -16.39 -13.31
C ILE A 555 3.44 -16.20 -14.43
N ILE A 556 2.95 -15.96 -15.64
CA ILE A 556 3.80 -15.88 -16.84
C ILE A 556 4.54 -14.55 -16.88
N GLU A 557 3.81 -13.43 -16.82
CA GLU A 557 4.39 -12.08 -16.94
C GLU A 557 3.93 -11.14 -15.82
N PRO A 558 4.60 -11.15 -14.66
CA PRO A 558 4.30 -10.19 -13.60
C PRO A 558 4.75 -8.78 -14.01
N PHE A 559 3.91 -7.78 -13.72
CA PHE A 559 4.13 -6.37 -14.16
C PHE A 559 5.48 -5.75 -13.79
N TRP A 560 6.11 -6.23 -12.72
CA TRP A 560 7.36 -5.70 -12.20
C TRP A 560 8.60 -6.29 -12.88
N LYS A 561 8.44 -7.33 -13.74
CA LYS A 561 9.55 -8.03 -14.41
C LYS A 561 10.44 -7.08 -15.21
N GLU A 562 9.83 -6.21 -16.03
CA GLU A 562 10.55 -5.33 -16.96
C GLU A 562 10.84 -3.93 -16.40
N LEU A 563 10.29 -3.61 -15.22
CA LEU A 563 10.44 -2.28 -14.62
C LEU A 563 11.88 -2.05 -14.13
N PRO A 564 12.54 -0.94 -14.52
CA PRO A 564 13.92 -0.68 -14.14
C PRO A 564 14.05 -0.46 -12.64
N LEU A 565 15.07 -1.08 -12.04
CA LEU A 565 15.41 -0.96 -10.61
C LEU A 565 14.27 -1.39 -9.65
N ALA A 566 13.23 -2.05 -10.16
CA ALA A 566 12.11 -2.51 -9.36
C ALA A 566 12.50 -3.73 -8.52
N HIS A 567 12.11 -3.73 -7.24
CA HIS A 567 12.25 -4.90 -6.37
C HIS A 567 10.95 -5.14 -5.61
N VAL A 568 10.08 -5.99 -6.19
CA VAL A 568 8.70 -6.17 -5.69
C VAL A 568 8.64 -6.54 -4.21
N TYR A 569 9.51 -7.45 -3.75
CA TYR A 569 9.52 -7.90 -2.35
C TYR A 569 9.99 -6.83 -1.35
N ARG A 570 10.73 -5.81 -1.82
CA ARG A 570 11.10 -4.63 -1.02
C ARG A 570 10.03 -3.55 -1.08
N SER A 571 9.13 -3.60 -2.06
CA SER A 571 8.16 -2.53 -2.33
C SER A 571 6.93 -2.61 -1.41
N ILE A 572 6.75 -3.71 -0.68
CA ILE A 572 5.63 -3.87 0.26
C ILE A 572 5.90 -3.08 1.53
N THR A 573 5.00 -2.15 1.83
CA THR A 573 5.17 -1.18 2.92
C THR A 573 4.36 -1.58 4.17
N PRO A 574 4.77 -1.12 5.37
CA PRO A 574 3.99 -1.33 6.59
C PRO A 574 2.64 -0.62 6.54
N ASP A 575 1.60 -1.29 7.05
CA ASP A 575 0.24 -0.76 7.14
C ASP A 575 -0.28 -0.83 8.59
N VAL A 576 -0.45 0.33 9.21
CA VAL A 576 -0.92 0.43 10.60
C VAL A 576 -2.38 0.01 10.72
N LEU A 577 -3.23 0.37 9.76
CA LEU A 577 -4.65 0.04 9.80
C LEU A 577 -4.87 -1.46 9.62
N HIS A 578 -4.49 -2.02 8.47
CA HIS A 578 -4.85 -3.39 8.13
C HIS A 578 -3.97 -4.45 8.80
N GLN A 579 -2.69 -4.14 9.10
CA GLN A 579 -1.80 -5.10 9.75
C GLN A 579 -1.85 -4.98 11.27
N LEU A 580 -1.79 -3.77 11.84
CA LEU A 580 -1.76 -3.61 13.29
C LEU A 580 -3.15 -3.58 13.90
N TYR A 581 -3.99 -2.58 13.57
CA TYR A 581 -5.31 -2.44 14.19
C TYR A 581 -6.27 -3.58 13.80
N GLN A 582 -6.54 -3.74 12.50
CA GLN A 582 -7.43 -4.78 11.97
C GLN A 582 -6.80 -6.17 11.84
N GLY A 583 -5.50 -6.29 12.17
CA GLY A 583 -4.80 -7.57 12.24
C GLY A 583 -4.45 -7.95 13.67
N VAL A 584 -3.26 -7.52 14.11
CA VAL A 584 -2.66 -7.94 15.38
C VAL A 584 -3.53 -7.57 16.59
N VAL A 585 -4.06 -6.34 16.65
CA VAL A 585 -4.89 -5.86 17.76
C VAL A 585 -6.26 -6.54 17.78
N LYS A 586 -6.91 -6.72 16.62
CA LYS A 586 -8.14 -7.52 16.49
C LYS A 586 -7.97 -8.91 17.12
N HIS A 587 -6.89 -9.63 16.77
CA HIS A 587 -6.57 -10.93 17.36
C HIS A 587 -6.27 -10.82 18.87
N LEU A 588 -5.46 -9.85 19.28
CA LEU A 588 -5.11 -9.64 20.68
C LEU A 588 -6.36 -9.45 21.55
N ILE A 589 -7.33 -8.65 21.08
CA ILE A 589 -8.59 -8.44 21.78
C ILE A 589 -9.38 -9.75 21.88
N SER A 590 -9.43 -10.55 20.81
CA SER A 590 -10.07 -11.88 20.85
C SER A 590 -9.42 -12.77 21.91
N TRP A 591 -8.08 -12.86 21.92
CA TRP A 591 -7.35 -13.66 22.90
C TRP A 591 -7.59 -13.17 24.33
N LEU A 592 -7.73 -11.85 24.52
CA LEU A 592 -8.07 -11.28 25.82
C LEU A 592 -9.49 -11.60 26.25
N LYS A 593 -10.47 -11.60 25.34
CA LYS A 593 -11.85 -12.03 25.66
C LYS A 593 -11.87 -13.46 26.22
N GLU A 594 -11.09 -14.35 25.62
CA GLU A 594 -10.98 -15.74 26.06
C GLU A 594 -10.18 -15.88 27.36
N ALA A 595 -9.02 -15.23 27.47
CA ALA A 595 -8.15 -15.30 28.66
C ALA A 595 -8.79 -14.71 29.92
N CYS A 596 -9.52 -13.61 29.76
CA CYS A 596 -10.01 -12.76 30.86
C CYS A 596 -11.50 -12.95 31.16
N GLY A 597 -12.26 -13.51 30.21
CA GLY A 597 -13.72 -13.53 30.23
C GLY A 597 -14.33 -12.24 29.69
N ALA A 598 -15.18 -12.37 28.67
CA ALA A 598 -15.80 -11.24 27.99
C ALA A 598 -16.62 -10.33 28.93
N SER A 599 -17.35 -10.95 29.86
CA SER A 599 -18.18 -10.25 30.84
C SER A 599 -17.37 -9.39 31.82
N GLU A 600 -16.18 -9.85 32.22
CA GLU A 600 -15.28 -9.09 33.10
C GLU A 600 -14.62 -7.93 32.37
N ILE A 601 -14.19 -8.12 31.12
CA ILE A 601 -13.67 -7.04 30.27
C ILE A 601 -14.71 -5.93 30.13
N ASP A 602 -15.96 -6.26 29.80
CA ASP A 602 -17.04 -5.29 29.65
C ASP A 602 -17.45 -4.63 30.98
N ALA A 603 -17.37 -5.37 32.10
CA ALA A 603 -17.59 -4.81 33.42
C ALA A 603 -16.52 -3.77 33.78
N ARG A 604 -15.26 -4.00 33.40
CA ARG A 604 -14.16 -3.05 33.63
C ARG A 604 -14.24 -1.83 32.72
N CYS A 605 -14.62 -2.01 31.44
CA CYS A 605 -14.87 -0.89 30.54
C CYS A 605 -15.91 0.08 31.13
N ARG A 606 -17.00 -0.46 31.67
CA ARG A 606 -18.07 0.32 32.32
C ARG A 606 -17.66 1.07 33.59
N ARG A 607 -16.58 0.64 34.24
CA ARG A 607 -16.06 1.23 35.48
C ARG A 607 -14.95 2.24 35.22
N LEU A 608 -14.52 2.43 33.97
CA LEU A 608 -13.53 3.44 33.64
C LEU A 608 -14.11 4.82 33.96
N PRO A 609 -13.37 5.68 34.69
CA PRO A 609 -13.83 7.03 34.95
C PRO A 609 -13.92 7.81 33.63
N PRO A 610 -14.94 8.67 33.44
CA PRO A 610 -15.02 9.55 32.28
C PRO A 610 -13.74 10.38 32.13
N ASN A 611 -13.23 10.46 30.91
CA ASN A 611 -12.01 11.19 30.59
C ASN A 611 -12.18 11.88 29.22
N HIS A 612 -11.79 13.15 29.12
CA HIS A 612 -11.91 13.94 27.89
C HIS A 612 -11.05 13.41 26.72
N ASN A 613 -10.04 12.59 27.00
CA ASN A 613 -9.07 12.11 26.01
C ASN A 613 -9.23 10.62 25.67
N ILE A 614 -10.19 9.90 26.25
CA ILE A 614 -10.37 8.45 26.09
C ILE A 614 -11.81 8.17 25.68
N HIS A 615 -12.00 7.30 24.69
CA HIS A 615 -13.33 6.85 24.32
C HIS A 615 -13.93 5.96 25.40
N HIS A 616 -15.13 6.30 25.88
CA HIS A 616 -15.80 5.57 26.96
C HIS A 616 -16.81 4.55 26.40
N PHE A 617 -16.44 3.26 26.44
CA PHE A 617 -17.26 2.15 25.97
C PHE A 617 -18.31 1.74 27.02
N VAL A 618 -19.44 2.46 27.08
CA VAL A 618 -20.52 2.27 28.08
C VAL A 618 -21.14 0.86 28.05
N LYS A 619 -21.15 0.20 26.89
CA LYS A 619 -21.67 -1.17 26.74
C LYS A 619 -20.56 -2.23 26.75
N GLY A 620 -19.33 -1.82 27.03
CA GLY A 620 -18.16 -2.67 26.85
C GLY A 620 -17.68 -2.73 25.40
N ILE A 621 -16.65 -3.53 25.17
CA ILE A 621 -15.99 -3.71 23.86
C ILE A 621 -16.25 -5.09 23.26
N THR A 622 -16.74 -6.06 24.04
CA THR A 622 -16.77 -7.44 23.58
C THR A 622 -17.93 -7.78 22.64
N SER A 623 -19.03 -7.03 22.73
CA SER A 623 -20.24 -7.19 21.90
C SER A 623 -20.22 -6.38 20.61
N LEU A 624 -19.17 -5.57 20.37
CA LEU A 624 -19.05 -4.78 19.15
C LEU A 624 -18.79 -5.69 17.95
N SER A 625 -19.54 -5.47 16.89
CA SER A 625 -19.40 -6.12 15.58
C SER A 625 -18.96 -5.08 14.55
N ARG A 626 -18.15 -5.47 13.56
CA ARG A 626 -17.64 -4.56 12.51
C ARG A 626 -16.86 -3.38 13.10
N VAL A 627 -15.97 -3.70 14.03
CA VAL A 627 -15.14 -2.70 14.74
C VAL A 627 -14.18 -2.05 13.77
N SER A 628 -14.26 -0.74 13.63
CA SER A 628 -13.39 0.07 12.78
C SER A 628 -11.97 0.24 13.35
N GLY A 629 -11.02 0.64 12.50
CA GLY A 629 -9.65 0.94 12.94
C GLY A 629 -9.58 2.02 14.02
N LYS A 630 -10.45 3.04 13.94
CA LYS A 630 -10.57 4.09 14.96
C LYS A 630 -11.02 3.55 16.31
N GLU A 631 -11.96 2.61 16.31
CA GLU A 631 -12.42 1.95 17.54
C GLU A 631 -11.33 1.05 18.11
N HIS A 632 -10.62 0.27 17.28
CA HIS A 632 -9.46 -0.50 17.72
C HIS A 632 -8.36 0.39 18.32
N ALA A 633 -8.07 1.55 17.71
CA ALA A 633 -7.13 2.52 18.26
C ALA A 633 -7.58 3.05 19.63
N ALA A 634 -8.88 3.33 19.79
CA ALA A 634 -9.44 3.73 21.08
C ALA A 634 -9.37 2.60 22.13
N MET A 635 -9.58 1.34 21.73
CA MET A 635 -9.41 0.19 22.62
C MET A 635 -7.96 0.07 23.10
N CYS A 636 -6.96 0.24 22.23
CA CYS A 636 -5.54 0.21 22.60
C CYS A 636 -5.18 1.14 23.77
N GLN A 637 -5.85 2.29 23.89
CA GLN A 637 -5.62 3.25 24.97
C GLN A 637 -6.04 2.75 26.35
N ILE A 638 -7.02 1.83 26.41
CA ILE A 638 -7.59 1.33 27.67
C ILE A 638 -7.20 -0.12 27.99
N LEU A 639 -6.83 -0.91 26.99
CA LEU A 639 -6.62 -2.36 27.11
C LEU A 639 -5.72 -2.75 28.29
N LEU A 640 -4.57 -2.09 28.44
CA LEU A 640 -3.65 -2.42 29.53
C LEU A 640 -4.30 -2.20 30.90
N GLY A 641 -5.01 -1.08 31.07
CA GLY A 641 -5.73 -0.76 32.31
C GLY A 641 -6.83 -1.77 32.66
N LEU A 642 -7.49 -2.33 31.64
CA LEU A 642 -8.52 -3.35 31.83
C LEU A 642 -7.95 -4.65 32.41
N ILE A 643 -6.70 -5.01 32.09
CA ILE A 643 -6.17 -6.34 32.41
C ILE A 643 -5.17 -6.37 33.57
N LEU A 644 -4.74 -5.22 34.12
CA LEU A 644 -3.68 -5.11 35.14
C LEU A 644 -3.81 -6.12 36.30
N GLU A 645 -4.99 -6.24 36.90
CA GLU A 645 -5.24 -7.11 38.05
C GLU A 645 -6.16 -8.30 37.73
N ILE A 646 -6.18 -8.75 36.46
CA ILE A 646 -7.00 -9.91 36.13
C ILE A 646 -6.35 -11.19 36.65
N ARG A 647 -7.17 -12.11 37.17
CA ARG A 647 -6.75 -13.46 37.55
C ARG A 647 -7.02 -14.39 36.38
N LEU A 648 -5.99 -15.09 35.93
CA LEU A 648 -6.15 -16.08 34.87
C LEU A 648 -6.65 -17.42 35.42
N PRO A 649 -7.25 -18.26 34.57
CA PRO A 649 -7.60 -19.64 34.91
C PRO A 649 -6.41 -20.43 35.48
N ASP A 650 -6.73 -21.47 36.25
CA ASP A 650 -5.78 -22.48 36.76
C ASP A 650 -4.58 -21.94 37.55
N GLY A 651 -4.71 -20.73 38.10
CA GLY A 651 -3.65 -20.09 38.89
C GLY A 651 -2.44 -19.64 38.06
N ILE A 652 -2.57 -19.58 36.74
CA ILE A 652 -1.53 -19.08 35.83
C ILE A 652 -1.23 -17.61 36.18
N SER A 653 0.05 -17.27 36.26
CA SER A 653 0.47 -15.89 36.50
C SER A 653 0.01 -14.97 35.36
N ASN A 654 -0.60 -13.83 35.68
CA ASN A 654 -1.02 -12.84 34.70
C ASN A 654 0.15 -12.03 34.12
N LEU A 655 1.35 -12.13 34.71
CA LEU A 655 2.48 -11.29 34.36
C LEU A 655 2.96 -11.47 32.90
N PRO A 656 3.08 -12.70 32.35
CA PRO A 656 3.39 -12.90 30.94
C PRO A 656 2.32 -12.31 30.02
N LEU A 657 1.03 -12.42 30.37
CA LEU A 657 -0.06 -11.81 29.60
C LEU A 657 0.11 -10.29 29.55
N LEU A 658 0.32 -9.65 30.71
CA LEU A 658 0.54 -8.20 30.80
C LEU A 658 1.75 -7.76 29.97
N ARG A 659 2.85 -8.52 30.02
CA ARG A 659 4.05 -8.24 29.23
C ARG A 659 3.80 -8.37 27.73
N ALA A 660 3.11 -9.42 27.29
CA ALA A 660 2.77 -9.64 25.89
C ALA A 660 1.84 -8.54 25.34
N VAL A 661 0.79 -8.19 26.09
CA VAL A 661 -0.16 -7.14 25.70
C VAL A 661 0.53 -5.78 25.65
N ARG A 662 1.27 -5.42 26.71
CA ARG A 662 2.04 -4.17 26.73
C ARG A 662 3.03 -4.10 25.58
N ALA A 663 3.70 -5.20 25.25
CA ALA A 663 4.64 -5.26 24.15
C ALA A 663 3.99 -4.93 22.79
N ILE A 664 2.80 -5.48 22.51
CA ILE A 664 2.05 -5.12 21.29
C ILE A 664 1.61 -3.65 21.32
N LEU A 665 1.11 -3.15 22.45
CA LEU A 665 0.70 -1.75 22.58
C LEU A 665 1.89 -0.80 22.39
N ASP A 666 3.04 -1.08 23.03
CA ASP A 666 4.29 -0.35 22.83
C ASP A 666 4.67 -0.35 21.34
N PHE A 667 4.60 -1.51 20.66
CA PHE A 667 4.91 -1.63 19.24
C PHE A 667 3.97 -0.76 18.38
N VAL A 668 2.65 -0.85 18.61
CA VAL A 668 1.64 -0.08 17.89
C VAL A 668 1.87 1.42 18.04
N PHE A 669 2.13 1.91 19.26
CA PHE A 669 2.36 3.34 19.48
C PHE A 669 3.70 3.82 18.92
N LEU A 670 4.77 3.03 19.06
CA LEU A 670 6.09 3.37 18.51
C LEU A 670 6.07 3.38 16.97
N ALA A 671 5.39 2.43 16.33
CA ALA A 671 5.33 2.33 14.87
C ALA A 671 4.70 3.57 14.22
N GLN A 672 3.89 4.33 14.96
CA GLN A 672 3.19 5.53 14.49
C GLN A 672 4.00 6.83 14.70
N TYR A 673 5.23 6.74 15.20
CA TYR A 673 6.04 7.95 15.37
C TYR A 673 6.28 8.65 14.03
N PRO A 674 6.09 9.98 13.94
CA PRO A 674 6.26 10.71 12.68
C PRO A 674 7.73 10.86 12.27
N VAL A 675 8.66 10.61 13.21
CA VAL A 675 10.10 10.60 12.97
C VAL A 675 10.71 9.50 13.85
N HIS A 676 11.59 8.70 13.26
CA HIS A 676 12.34 7.68 13.96
C HIS A 676 13.83 8.00 14.02
N THR A 677 14.41 7.84 15.20
CA THR A 677 15.87 7.73 15.41
C THR A 677 16.28 6.27 15.50
N SER A 678 17.58 6.00 15.36
CA SER A 678 18.16 4.67 15.67
C SER A 678 17.79 4.17 17.07
N HIS A 679 17.58 5.06 18.05
CA HIS A 679 17.14 4.67 19.40
C HIS A 679 15.67 4.22 19.39
N THR A 680 14.76 5.00 18.80
CA THR A 680 13.33 4.63 18.75
C THR A 680 13.08 3.38 17.91
N LEU A 681 13.89 3.12 16.88
CA LEU A 681 13.83 1.88 16.11
C LEU A 681 14.23 0.67 16.96
N ARG A 682 15.24 0.80 17.83
CA ARG A 682 15.56 -0.25 18.81
C ARG A 682 14.41 -0.49 19.78
N LEU A 683 13.76 0.56 20.28
CA LEU A 683 12.58 0.39 21.15
C LEU A 683 11.45 -0.38 20.45
N LEU A 684 11.26 -0.15 19.14
CA LEU A 684 10.28 -0.86 18.33
C LEU A 684 10.64 -2.35 18.18
N GLU A 685 11.90 -2.69 17.90
CA GLU A 685 12.40 -4.08 17.89
C GLU A 685 12.24 -4.74 19.26
N ASP A 686 12.66 -4.06 20.33
CA ASP A 686 12.59 -4.58 21.69
C ASP A 686 11.14 -4.84 22.11
N ALA A 687 10.18 -4.04 21.64
CA ALA A 687 8.76 -4.27 21.87
C ALA A 687 8.31 -5.59 21.24
N LEU A 688 8.66 -5.84 19.97
CA LEU A 688 8.31 -7.10 19.30
C LEU A 688 9.00 -8.31 19.97
N GLU A 689 10.28 -8.19 20.32
CA GLU A 689 11.02 -9.24 21.03
C GLU A 689 10.38 -9.59 22.38
N ARG A 690 9.94 -8.57 23.15
CA ARG A 690 9.19 -8.77 24.40
C ARG A 690 7.88 -9.52 24.17
N PHE A 691 7.17 -9.25 23.08
CA PHE A 691 5.96 -10.01 22.75
C PHE A 691 6.30 -11.49 22.49
N HIS A 692 7.27 -11.77 21.63
CA HIS A 692 7.67 -13.15 21.32
C HIS A 692 8.19 -13.91 22.54
N SER A 693 8.84 -13.22 23.48
CA SER A 693 9.30 -13.81 24.75
C SER A 693 8.17 -14.18 25.72
N ASN A 694 6.96 -13.61 25.58
CA ASN A 694 5.86 -13.79 26.53
C ASN A 694 4.58 -14.41 25.92
N LYS A 695 4.46 -14.47 24.59
CA LYS A 695 3.26 -14.94 23.89
C LYS A 695 2.85 -16.39 24.20
N HIS A 696 3.77 -17.23 24.69
CA HIS A 696 3.45 -18.60 25.10
C HIS A 696 2.40 -18.68 26.22
N VAL A 697 2.11 -17.57 26.91
CA VAL A 697 0.97 -17.50 27.83
C VAL A 697 -0.36 -17.85 27.16
N PHE A 698 -0.57 -17.46 25.90
CA PHE A 698 -1.80 -17.80 25.17
C PHE A 698 -1.84 -19.28 24.78
N VAL A 699 -0.67 -19.91 24.57
CA VAL A 699 -0.57 -21.36 24.35
C VAL A 699 -0.85 -22.13 25.63
N ASN A 700 -0.29 -21.68 26.75
CA ASN A 700 -0.52 -22.30 28.05
C ASN A 700 -1.99 -22.22 28.50
N LEU A 701 -2.70 -21.17 28.05
CA LEU A 701 -4.14 -20.99 28.28
C LEU A 701 -5.01 -21.79 27.29
N GLY A 702 -4.42 -22.48 26.30
CA GLY A 702 -5.15 -23.21 25.27
C GLY A 702 -5.87 -22.31 24.24
N ILE A 703 -5.52 -21.02 24.17
CA ILE A 703 -6.15 -20.04 23.26
C ILE A 703 -5.56 -20.13 21.85
N ARG A 704 -4.30 -20.54 21.74
CA ARG A 704 -3.57 -20.66 20.46
C ARG A 704 -2.63 -21.86 20.46
N ASP A 705 -2.55 -22.55 19.34
CA ASP A 705 -1.51 -23.58 19.13
C ASP A 705 -0.24 -22.97 18.53
N HIS A 706 -0.39 -21.99 17.64
CA HIS A 706 0.71 -21.28 17.00
C HIS A 706 0.40 -19.79 16.74
N PHE A 707 1.41 -19.06 16.27
CA PHE A 707 1.33 -17.65 15.91
C PHE A 707 1.69 -17.40 14.44
N ASN A 708 1.38 -18.37 13.58
CA ASN A 708 1.60 -18.31 12.14
C ASN A 708 0.65 -17.33 11.45
N ILE A 709 0.72 -16.06 11.85
CA ILE A 709 -0.17 -15.00 11.41
C ILE A 709 0.67 -14.06 10.55
N PRO A 710 0.42 -13.98 9.22
CA PRO A 710 1.23 -13.15 8.32
C PRO A 710 1.36 -11.69 8.75
N LYS A 711 0.26 -11.08 9.22
CA LYS A 711 0.23 -9.70 9.71
C LYS A 711 1.12 -9.50 10.95
N LEU A 712 1.18 -10.48 11.85
CA LEU A 712 2.07 -10.46 13.01
C LEU A 712 3.53 -10.66 12.61
N HIS A 713 3.81 -11.62 11.72
CA HIS A 713 5.17 -11.84 11.22
C HIS A 713 5.73 -10.59 10.53
N PHE A 714 4.90 -9.92 9.72
CA PHE A 714 5.30 -8.73 8.97
C PHE A 714 5.74 -7.57 9.88
N ALA A 715 5.30 -7.52 11.14
CA ALA A 715 5.78 -6.58 12.15
C ALA A 715 7.33 -6.63 12.29
N SER A 716 7.93 -7.80 12.05
CA SER A 716 9.38 -7.98 12.10
C SER A 716 10.13 -7.22 11.00
N HIS A 717 9.45 -6.78 9.93
CA HIS A 717 10.05 -6.03 8.83
C HIS A 717 9.94 -4.51 8.99
N TYR A 718 9.20 -4.01 10.00
CA TYR A 718 8.90 -2.58 10.13
C TYR A 718 10.16 -1.72 10.22
N VAL A 719 11.13 -2.07 11.07
CA VAL A 719 12.36 -1.26 11.23
C VAL A 719 13.15 -1.13 9.93
N ARG A 720 13.32 -2.24 9.20
CA ARG A 720 14.00 -2.21 7.90
C ARG A 720 13.25 -1.37 6.87
N LEU A 721 11.92 -1.51 6.80
CA LEU A 721 11.11 -0.75 5.87
C LEU A 721 11.09 0.75 6.23
N ILE A 722 11.12 1.09 7.52
CA ILE A 722 11.24 2.48 7.97
C ILE A 722 12.58 3.10 7.56
N LYS A 723 13.68 2.34 7.66
CA LYS A 723 15.00 2.79 7.18
C LYS A 723 15.02 3.00 5.67
N LEU A 724 14.36 2.12 4.92
CA LEU A 724 14.29 2.20 3.46
C LEU A 724 13.42 3.37 2.97
N PHE A 725 12.21 3.52 3.51
CA PHE A 725 11.17 4.36 2.92
C PHE A 725 10.64 5.49 3.81
N GLY A 726 11.04 5.55 5.08
CA GLY A 726 10.49 6.48 6.06
C GLY A 726 9.39 5.88 6.93
N THR A 727 8.81 6.68 7.82
CA THR A 727 7.85 6.24 8.85
C THR A 727 6.53 5.74 8.27
N THR A 728 5.74 5.01 9.06
CA THR A 728 4.54 4.30 8.58
C THR A 728 3.41 5.22 8.11
N ASP A 729 3.35 6.46 8.61
CA ASP A 729 2.39 7.48 8.18
C ASP A 729 2.54 7.91 6.71
N ASN A 730 3.61 7.48 6.03
CA ASN A 730 3.81 7.62 4.58
C ASN A 730 2.91 6.71 3.73
N PHE A 731 2.49 5.57 4.29
CA PHE A 731 2.00 4.42 3.53
C PHE A 731 0.71 3.83 4.10
N ASN A 732 0.07 4.49 5.06
CA ASN A 732 -1.15 4.00 5.68
C ASN A 732 -2.33 3.99 4.69
N THR A 733 -3.13 2.93 4.71
CA THR A 733 -4.30 2.73 3.82
C THR A 733 -5.50 3.59 4.18
N GLU A 734 -5.54 4.17 5.39
CA GLU A 734 -6.58 5.14 5.81
C GLU A 734 -6.80 6.27 4.80
N TYR A 735 -5.72 6.72 4.15
CA TYR A 735 -5.80 7.81 3.17
C TYR A 735 -6.50 7.36 1.88
N THR A 736 -6.21 6.14 1.42
CA THR A 736 -6.80 5.59 0.20
C THR A 736 -8.23 5.13 0.42
N GLU A 737 -8.58 4.64 1.61
CA GLU A 737 -9.97 4.41 2.00
C GLU A 737 -10.81 5.69 1.96
N ARG A 738 -10.27 6.82 2.41
CA ARG A 738 -10.97 8.10 2.28
C ARG A 738 -11.18 8.48 0.81
N LEU A 739 -10.20 8.19 -0.06
CA LEU A 739 -10.35 8.39 -1.50
C LEU A 739 -11.42 7.48 -2.12
N HIS A 740 -11.68 6.29 -1.56
CA HIS A 740 -12.74 5.40 -2.06
C HIS A 740 -14.13 6.02 -1.96
N ILE A 741 -14.36 6.86 -0.94
CA ILE A 741 -15.62 7.60 -0.79
C ILE A 741 -15.80 8.50 -2.01
N ASP A 742 -14.88 9.43 -2.21
CA ASP A 742 -15.03 10.47 -3.22
C ASP A 742 -14.86 9.92 -4.66
N LEU A 743 -13.95 8.95 -4.86
CA LEU A 743 -13.51 8.50 -6.19
C LEU A 743 -14.06 7.15 -6.62
N ALA A 744 -14.73 6.39 -5.76
CA ALA A 744 -15.39 5.14 -6.16
C ALA A 744 -16.89 5.20 -5.84
N LYS A 745 -17.26 5.49 -4.59
CA LYS A 745 -18.65 5.44 -4.12
C LYS A 745 -19.48 6.62 -4.64
N ASP A 746 -19.07 7.86 -4.38
CA ASP A 746 -19.76 9.06 -4.88
C ASP A 746 -19.78 9.08 -6.42
N ALA A 747 -18.68 8.65 -7.04
CA ALA A 747 -18.58 8.51 -8.49
C ALA A 747 -19.63 7.51 -9.02
N TYR A 748 -19.77 6.34 -8.38
CA TYR A 748 -20.78 5.36 -8.73
C TYR A 748 -22.20 5.88 -8.50
N GLU A 749 -22.46 6.52 -7.36
CA GLU A 749 -23.76 7.13 -7.04
C GLU A 749 -24.21 8.15 -8.08
N ALA A 750 -23.26 8.91 -8.65
CA ALA A 750 -23.50 9.88 -9.72
C ALA A 750 -23.78 9.25 -11.11
N THR A 751 -23.68 7.92 -11.26
CA THR A 751 -23.98 7.21 -12.52
C THR A 751 -25.43 6.71 -12.59
N ASN A 752 -25.78 6.03 -13.69
CA ASN A 752 -27.07 5.35 -13.84
C ASN A 752 -27.10 3.94 -13.19
N HIS A 753 -26.02 3.53 -12.52
CA HIS A 753 -25.83 2.26 -11.82
C HIS A 753 -25.99 1.01 -12.69
N LYS A 754 -25.98 1.16 -14.03
CA LYS A 754 -26.21 0.04 -14.95
C LYS A 754 -24.94 -0.74 -15.26
N ASP A 755 -23.79 -0.08 -15.26
CA ASP A 755 -22.49 -0.70 -15.56
C ASP A 755 -21.51 -0.46 -14.40
#